data_AF-A0A9D6C768-F1
#
_entry.id   AF-A0A9D6C768-F1
#
_cell.length_a   1.000
_cell.length_b   1.000
_cell.length_c   1.000
_cell.angle_alpha   90.00
_cell.angle_beta   90.00
_cell.angle_gamma   90.00
#
_symmetry.space_group_name_H-M   'P 1'
#
loop_
_entity.id
_entity.type
_entity.pdbx_description
1 polymer ?
#
loop_
_entity_poly.entity_id
_entity_poly.type
_entity_poly.pdbx_seq_one_letter_code
_entity_poly.pdbx_strand_id
1 'polypeptide(L)'
;MIALPPALEDWFATRNWTLHPHQREMLARAAEPALLLIAPTGGGKTLAGFLPTLAELSAGPHKGLHTLYISPLKALAADIRRNLRRPVEDAGLPIRIEDRTGDTSYTQRRRQRADPPHILLTTPESLALLLSYDDAPRVFAGLKRVIVDEIHALAESKRGDQLMLCLARLSSLIPNLRRVGLSATVEDPAAIARFLSRAPDPCAILTADPGPDPDIAMLETGAAPPWAGGGGRHAIPTILDQVKRHRTTLIFHNTRAQAELFFRDLWLQNDDSLPIGIHHGSLSREQRERVEAAMVAGALRAVVCTGSLDLGIDWGDVDLVIQVGAPKNVKRLVQRIGRANHRYNAPSKALLVPANRFEVVECLAALQAVRDHTLDGEPRGPGPRDVLCQHILMTAASGPFDADALYAETVSAGAYAALTRPDFDACLDFVATGGYALRAYDRWQRLLYRDGRWQLRDPRAAAQIRMNLGTIIDTETLAVRLKGRMGQPLGEVEEAFAASLTPGDTFLIGGEVVRYESLREMTVEVSRSPGRAPKVAVFSGTKFATSTLLTHRILQMFQQPDWPGLPAHTAHWLALQREVSRLPAPDRLLLESFPHDGREHLCVYGFAGRNAQQTLGLLLTKRLEEEGLHPLGFVATDYATLIWGLDPVTEAAPLFDAQALRAGLETWLGGNAVMKRTFRASAIIAGLIERNSPGKRKSGRQATFSSDILYDTLRRHDPGHLLLQITREEALRGLVDFGRIEEMLARIGPRIDLVRLDRVTPLAAPLLLEPGRIPVEGAGRERLLAEAAERLLATAGLA
;
A
#
# COMPACT_ATOMS: atom_id res chain seq x y z
N MET A 1 18.51 15.64 33.64
CA MET A 1 18.05 14.30 33.20
C MET A 1 16.69 14.04 33.79
N ILE A 2 15.74 13.54 33.01
CA ILE A 2 14.45 13.09 33.53
C ILE A 2 14.69 11.71 34.15
N ALA A 3 14.41 11.55 35.45
CA ALA A 3 14.52 10.26 36.13
C ALA A 3 13.21 9.47 35.97
N LEU A 4 13.29 8.14 36.11
CA LEU A 4 12.08 7.34 36.18
C LEU A 4 11.39 7.63 37.53
N PRO A 5 10.07 7.84 37.57
CA PRO A 5 9.38 8.06 38.84
C PRO A 5 9.47 6.83 39.75
N PRO A 6 9.61 6.98 41.08
CA PRO A 6 9.69 5.86 42.01
C PRO A 6 8.56 4.84 41.83
N ALA A 7 7.32 5.31 41.63
CA ALA A 7 6.17 4.44 41.40
C ALA A 7 6.30 3.54 40.17
N LEU A 8 6.97 4.00 39.11
CA LEU A 8 7.25 3.19 37.92
C LEU A 8 8.45 2.27 38.14
N GLU A 9 9.48 2.72 38.86
CA GLU A 9 10.61 1.87 39.28
C GLU A 9 10.11 0.66 40.08
N ASP A 10 9.25 0.89 41.08
CA ASP A 10 8.62 -0.15 41.89
C ASP A 10 7.74 -1.09 41.05
N TRP A 11 7.00 -0.54 40.08
CA TRP A 11 6.18 -1.32 39.17
C TRP A 11 6.99 -2.28 38.27
N PHE A 12 8.15 -1.84 37.80
CA PHE A 12 9.09 -2.72 37.08
C PHE A 12 9.72 -3.76 38.01
N ALA A 13 10.15 -3.35 39.20
CA ALA A 13 10.79 -4.24 40.19
C ALA A 13 9.86 -5.37 40.64
N THR A 14 8.58 -5.08 40.90
CA THR A 14 7.55 -6.08 41.27
C THR A 14 7.31 -7.14 40.18
N ARG A 15 7.67 -6.84 38.92
CA ARG A 15 7.59 -7.77 37.78
C ARG A 15 8.92 -8.44 37.45
N ASN A 16 9.96 -8.16 38.24
CA ASN A 16 11.34 -8.55 37.96
C ASN A 16 11.81 -8.09 36.57
N TRP A 17 11.38 -6.90 36.17
CA TRP A 17 11.73 -6.28 34.89
C TRP A 17 12.76 -5.18 35.08
N THR A 18 13.64 -5.03 34.09
CA THR A 18 14.59 -3.92 34.01
C THR A 18 14.39 -3.20 32.70
N LEU A 19 14.55 -1.88 32.69
CA LEU A 19 14.55 -1.12 31.43
C LEU A 19 15.62 -1.65 30.48
N HIS A 20 15.30 -1.72 29.19
CA HIS A 20 16.30 -1.96 28.15
C HIS A 20 17.21 -0.73 27.95
N PRO A 21 18.41 -0.90 27.36
CA PRO A 21 19.32 0.22 27.10
C PRO A 21 18.68 1.37 26.32
N HIS A 22 17.96 1.07 25.23
CA HIS A 22 17.28 2.08 24.42
C HIS A 22 16.14 2.78 25.15
N GLN A 23 15.48 2.12 26.10
CA GLN A 23 14.45 2.74 26.95
C GLN A 23 15.06 3.78 27.89
N ARG A 24 16.23 3.49 28.48
CA ARG A 24 16.97 4.45 29.30
C ARG A 24 17.46 5.63 28.46
N GLU A 25 17.95 5.37 27.25
CA GLU A 25 18.45 6.41 26.37
C GLU A 25 17.35 7.36 25.88
N MET A 26 16.17 6.82 25.54
CA MET A 26 14.98 7.62 25.22
C MET A 26 14.60 8.56 26.38
N LEU A 27 14.71 8.10 27.63
CA LEU A 27 14.45 8.91 28.81
C LEU A 27 15.54 9.99 29.01
N ALA A 28 16.81 9.64 28.85
CA ALA A 28 17.93 10.56 28.99
C ALA A 28 17.89 11.70 27.96
N ARG A 29 17.45 11.41 26.74
CA ARG A 29 17.35 12.34 25.61
C ARG A 29 15.98 13.01 25.47
N ALA A 30 15.09 12.88 26.45
CA ALA A 30 13.70 13.34 26.38
C ALA A 30 13.46 14.82 26.02
N ALA A 31 14.50 15.66 26.13
CA ALA A 31 14.47 17.09 25.83
C ALA A 31 14.80 17.43 24.36
N GLU A 32 15.33 16.49 23.59
CA GLU A 32 15.65 16.67 22.17
C GLU A 32 14.41 17.10 21.37
N PRO A 33 14.57 17.99 20.36
CA PRO A 33 13.45 18.45 19.54
C PRO A 33 12.84 17.30 18.72
N ALA A 34 13.67 16.38 18.22
CA ALA A 34 13.23 15.17 17.56
C ALA A 34 14.12 13.94 17.88
N LEU A 35 13.47 12.79 18.06
CA LEU A 35 14.13 11.49 18.29
C LEU A 35 13.48 10.41 17.43
N LEU A 36 14.28 9.61 16.74
CA LEU A 36 13.84 8.41 16.03
C LEU A 36 14.39 7.18 16.75
N LEU A 37 13.51 6.32 17.27
CA LEU A 37 13.87 5.02 17.80
C LEU A 37 13.61 3.93 16.76
N ILE A 38 14.66 3.20 16.40
CA ILE A 38 14.60 1.97 15.61
C ILE A 38 14.82 0.81 16.58
N ALA A 39 13.79 0.01 16.83
CA ALA A 39 13.85 -1.13 17.75
C ALA A 39 12.99 -2.29 17.26
N PRO A 40 13.44 -3.55 17.42
CA PRO A 40 12.72 -4.71 16.92
C PRO A 40 11.32 -4.83 17.54
N THR A 41 10.42 -5.51 16.83
CA THR A 41 9.10 -5.87 17.35
C THR A 41 9.27 -6.70 18.64
N GLY A 42 8.45 -6.47 19.67
CA GLY A 42 8.66 -7.07 20.99
C GLY A 42 9.75 -6.42 21.86
N GLY A 43 10.58 -5.51 21.33
CA GLY A 43 11.63 -4.81 22.09
C GLY A 43 11.15 -3.67 22.99
N GLY A 44 9.86 -3.61 23.34
CA GLY A 44 9.33 -2.57 24.22
C GLY A 44 9.39 -1.14 23.64
N LYS A 45 9.40 -1.01 22.31
CA LYS A 45 9.49 0.26 21.55
C LYS A 45 8.43 1.28 21.96
N THR A 46 7.17 0.86 22.07
CA THR A 46 6.07 1.75 22.45
C THR A 46 6.25 2.31 23.85
N LEU A 47 6.59 1.46 24.83
CA LEU A 47 6.86 1.91 26.19
C LEU A 47 8.05 2.88 26.21
N ALA A 48 9.11 2.61 25.45
CA ALA A 48 10.27 3.52 25.32
C ALA A 48 9.86 4.93 24.89
N GLY A 49 8.93 5.05 23.94
CA GLY A 49 8.39 6.34 23.50
C GLY A 49 7.56 7.06 24.57
N PHE A 50 6.87 6.32 25.44
CA PHE A 50 6.02 6.89 26.51
C PHE A 50 6.76 7.18 27.82
N LEU A 51 7.90 6.54 28.10
CA LEU A 51 8.63 6.74 29.36
C LEU A 51 8.90 8.21 29.69
N PRO A 52 9.39 9.07 28.75
CA PRO A 52 9.51 10.50 28.99
C PRO A 52 8.21 11.19 29.40
N THR A 53 7.11 10.83 28.73
CA THR A 53 5.78 11.39 29.01
C THR A 53 5.27 10.95 30.37
N LEU A 54 5.42 9.68 30.73
CA LEU A 54 5.00 9.17 32.04
C LEU A 54 5.81 9.81 33.17
N ALA A 55 7.11 10.01 32.96
CA ALA A 55 7.96 10.68 33.93
C ALA A 55 7.55 12.15 34.16
N GLU A 56 7.33 12.92 33.09
CA GLU A 56 6.87 14.31 33.19
C GLU A 56 5.47 14.42 33.81
N LEU A 57 4.55 13.52 33.46
CA LEU A 57 3.19 13.51 33.98
C LEU A 57 3.07 13.04 35.45
N SER A 58 4.07 12.31 35.96
CA SER A 58 4.09 11.86 37.35
C SER A 58 4.38 12.97 38.36
N ALA A 59 5.00 14.08 37.93
CA ALA A 59 5.50 15.14 38.81
C ALA A 59 4.41 16.03 39.45
N GLY A 60 3.12 15.76 39.20
CA GLY A 60 2.00 16.49 39.79
C GLY A 60 0.75 16.49 38.91
N PRO A 61 -0.33 17.18 39.34
CA PRO A 61 -1.56 17.29 38.54
C PRO A 61 -1.32 18.13 37.30
N HIS A 62 -1.56 17.55 36.12
CA HIS A 62 -1.49 18.23 34.83
C HIS A 62 -2.89 18.63 34.34
N LYS A 63 -2.99 19.76 33.65
CA LYS A 63 -4.23 20.20 33.00
C LYS A 63 -4.08 20.15 31.49
N GLY A 64 -5.07 19.57 30.83
CA GLY A 64 -5.13 19.49 29.38
C GLY A 64 -4.18 18.46 28.75
N LEU A 65 -4.05 18.54 27.43
CA LEU A 65 -3.30 17.58 26.63
C LEU A 65 -1.79 17.78 26.78
N HIS A 66 -1.05 16.73 27.13
CA HIS A 66 0.41 16.74 27.25
C HIS A 66 1.09 15.95 26.12
N THR A 67 0.52 14.81 25.72
CA THR A 67 1.11 13.95 24.69
C THR A 67 0.08 13.48 23.69
N LEU A 68 0.45 13.60 22.41
CA LEU A 68 -0.31 13.09 21.29
C LEU A 68 0.40 11.85 20.74
N TYR A 69 -0.31 10.74 20.62
CA TYR A 69 0.20 9.54 19.98
C TYR A 69 -0.52 9.35 18.64
N ILE A 70 0.25 9.22 17.57
CA ILE A 70 -0.24 9.04 16.21
C ILE A 70 0.00 7.60 15.79
N SER A 71 -1.09 6.91 15.49
CA SER A 71 -1.06 5.55 14.96
C SER A 71 -1.46 5.53 13.48
N PRO A 72 -0.80 4.72 12.62
CA PRO A 72 -1.27 4.51 11.26
C PRO A 72 -2.58 3.74 11.18
N LEU A 73 -2.99 3.02 12.24
CA LEU A 73 -4.15 2.14 12.27
C LEU A 73 -5.03 2.41 13.49
N LYS A 74 -6.36 2.39 13.30
CA LYS A 74 -7.31 2.58 14.41
C LYS A 74 -7.19 1.49 15.49
N ALA A 75 -7.07 0.23 15.06
CA ALA A 75 -6.98 -0.93 15.97
C ALA A 75 -5.72 -0.85 16.86
N LEU A 76 -4.61 -0.35 16.31
CA LEU A 76 -3.38 -0.12 17.08
C LEU A 76 -3.55 0.96 18.15
N ALA A 77 -4.29 2.04 17.88
CA ALA A 77 -4.58 3.06 18.90
C ALA A 77 -5.38 2.48 20.10
N ALA A 78 -6.37 1.62 19.85
CA ALA A 78 -7.13 0.94 20.90
C ALA A 78 -6.26 -0.05 21.69
N ASP A 79 -5.39 -0.79 21.01
CA ASP A 79 -4.45 -1.73 21.62
C ASP A 79 -3.46 -1.02 22.56
N ILE A 80 -2.82 0.05 22.08
CA ILE A 80 -1.90 0.85 22.90
C ILE A 80 -2.63 1.49 24.08
N ARG A 81 -3.90 1.90 23.93
CA ARG A 81 -4.69 2.38 25.07
C ARG A 81 -4.77 1.33 26.18
N ARG A 82 -5.07 0.09 25.83
CA ARG A 82 -5.17 -1.03 26.80
C ARG A 82 -3.81 -1.31 27.45
N ASN A 83 -2.74 -1.35 26.65
CA ASN A 83 -1.40 -1.68 27.13
C ASN A 83 -0.79 -0.56 27.98
N LEU A 84 -1.04 0.71 27.65
CA LEU A 84 -0.53 1.87 28.39
C LEU A 84 -1.30 2.14 29.69
N ARG A 85 -2.59 1.75 29.77
CA ARG A 85 -3.37 1.89 31.01
C ARG A 85 -2.85 1.02 32.14
N ARG A 86 -2.39 -0.19 31.85
CA ARG A 86 -1.85 -1.12 32.86
C ARG A 86 -0.74 -0.50 33.73
N PRO A 87 0.40 -0.02 33.19
CA PRO A 87 1.44 0.59 34.01
C PRO A 87 0.97 1.87 34.72
N VAL A 88 0.03 2.63 34.14
CA VAL A 88 -0.50 3.85 34.77
C VAL A 88 -1.39 3.54 35.96
N GLU A 89 -2.31 2.59 35.82
CA GLU A 89 -3.25 2.19 36.87
C GLU A 89 -2.53 1.43 37.99
N ASP A 90 -1.68 0.46 37.62
CA ASP A 90 -0.93 -0.37 38.58
C ASP A 90 0.08 0.47 39.40
N ALA A 91 0.69 1.49 38.80
CA ALA A 91 1.60 2.41 39.49
C ALA A 91 0.88 3.60 40.16
N GLY A 92 -0.47 3.64 40.12
CA GLY A 92 -1.27 4.68 40.77
C GLY A 92 -1.08 6.10 40.22
N LEU A 93 -0.70 6.25 38.94
CA LEU A 93 -0.43 7.55 38.34
C LEU A 93 -1.73 8.27 37.95
N PRO A 94 -1.90 9.57 38.28
CA PRO A 94 -3.12 10.34 37.98
C PRO A 94 -3.21 10.79 36.50
N ILE A 95 -3.07 9.84 35.56
CA ILE A 95 -2.95 10.11 34.12
C ILE A 95 -4.22 9.68 33.38
N ARG A 96 -4.87 10.63 32.68
CA ARG A 96 -6.01 10.33 31.79
C ARG A 96 -5.52 9.97 30.40
N ILE A 97 -5.86 8.78 29.93
CA ILE A 97 -5.52 8.25 28.60
C ILE A 97 -6.81 7.94 27.85
N GLU A 98 -6.98 8.53 26.67
CA GLU A 98 -8.10 8.22 25.79
C GLU A 98 -7.69 8.18 24.33
N ASP A 99 -8.48 7.51 23.51
CA ASP A 99 -8.35 7.50 22.06
C ASP A 99 -9.38 8.41 21.38
N ARG A 100 -9.00 8.95 20.22
CA ARG A 100 -9.86 9.71 19.32
C ARG A 100 -9.63 9.24 17.88
N THR A 101 -10.62 8.56 17.35
CA THR A 101 -10.61 8.02 15.98
C THR A 101 -11.92 8.34 15.26
N GLY A 102 -12.02 7.86 14.02
CA GLY A 102 -13.28 7.85 13.28
C GLY A 102 -14.45 7.16 14.02
N ASP A 103 -14.15 6.29 14.98
CA ASP A 103 -15.14 5.48 15.69
C ASP A 103 -15.57 6.08 17.04
N THR A 104 -14.87 7.12 17.52
CA THR A 104 -15.23 7.85 18.74
C THR A 104 -16.56 8.58 18.59
N SER A 105 -17.47 8.43 19.55
CA SER A 105 -18.81 9.01 19.47
C SER A 105 -18.80 10.54 19.48
N TYR A 106 -19.84 11.16 18.93
CA TYR A 106 -19.99 12.62 18.95
C TYR A 106 -19.91 13.20 20.38
N THR A 107 -20.58 12.55 21.34
CA THR A 107 -20.59 12.97 22.75
C THR A 107 -19.19 12.93 23.36
N GLN A 108 -18.45 11.84 23.12
CA GLN A 108 -17.06 11.71 23.58
C GLN A 108 -16.16 12.77 22.94
N ARG A 109 -16.29 13.01 21.63
CA ARG A 109 -15.52 14.02 20.90
C ARG A 109 -15.74 15.43 21.44
N ARG A 110 -16.97 15.77 21.80
CA ARG A 110 -17.33 17.08 22.39
C ARG A 110 -16.72 17.24 23.78
N ARG A 111 -16.82 16.23 24.64
CA ARG A 111 -16.19 16.23 25.98
C ARG A 111 -14.67 16.35 25.87
N GLN A 112 -14.02 15.55 25.03
CA GLN A 112 -12.57 15.60 24.81
C GLN A 112 -12.07 16.97 24.31
N ARG A 113 -12.89 17.69 23.53
CA ARG A 113 -12.55 19.05 23.07
C ARG A 113 -12.70 20.09 24.20
N ALA A 114 -13.62 19.87 25.13
CA ALA A 114 -13.83 20.74 26.28
C ALA A 114 -12.75 20.53 27.35
N ASP A 115 -12.52 19.27 27.74
CA ASP A 115 -11.51 18.82 28.70
C ASP A 115 -10.71 17.66 28.08
N PRO A 116 -9.57 17.94 27.40
CA PRO A 116 -8.79 16.89 26.76
C PRO A 116 -8.06 16.01 27.80
N PRO A 117 -7.84 14.72 27.49
CA PRO A 117 -7.03 13.83 28.34
C PRO A 117 -5.56 14.26 28.33
N HIS A 118 -4.75 13.77 29.28
CA HIS A 118 -3.31 14.05 29.31
C HIS A 118 -2.58 13.37 28.14
N ILE A 119 -3.02 12.16 27.76
CA ILE A 119 -2.52 11.43 26.60
C ILE A 119 -3.69 11.16 25.66
N LEU A 120 -3.56 11.63 24.41
CA LEU A 120 -4.54 11.37 23.35
C LEU A 120 -3.95 10.49 22.26
N LEU A 121 -4.53 9.31 22.07
CA LEU A 121 -4.16 8.36 21.01
C LEU A 121 -5.06 8.62 19.80
N THR A 122 -4.49 8.95 18.64
CA THR A 122 -5.28 9.38 17.46
C THR A 122 -4.66 8.87 16.16
N THR A 123 -5.36 9.11 15.05
CA THR A 123 -4.85 8.87 13.69
C THR A 123 -4.49 10.19 13.00
N PRO A 124 -3.70 10.16 11.90
CA PRO A 124 -3.40 11.35 11.09
C PRO A 124 -4.67 12.13 10.67
N GLU A 125 -5.71 11.43 10.25
CA GLU A 125 -6.96 12.02 9.76
C GLU A 125 -7.72 12.70 10.90
N SER A 126 -7.74 12.08 12.08
CA SER A 126 -8.39 12.64 13.27
C SER A 126 -7.63 13.87 13.81
N LEU A 127 -6.29 13.91 13.65
CA LEU A 127 -5.50 15.10 13.93
C LEU A 127 -5.79 16.24 12.94
N ALA A 128 -5.86 15.95 11.64
CA ALA A 128 -6.25 16.95 10.64
C ALA A 128 -7.61 17.57 10.96
N LEU A 129 -8.59 16.75 11.38
CA LEU A 129 -9.87 17.23 11.86
C LEU A 129 -9.75 18.11 13.10
N LEU A 130 -8.97 17.73 14.12
CA LEU A 130 -8.76 18.55 15.31
C LEU A 130 -8.17 19.93 14.99
N LEU A 131 -7.19 19.98 14.08
CA LEU A 131 -6.53 21.22 13.64
C LEU A 131 -7.38 22.10 12.73
N SER A 132 -8.43 21.53 12.13
CA SER A 132 -9.38 22.27 11.27
C SER A 132 -10.43 23.07 12.05
N TYR A 133 -10.43 23.01 13.38
CA TYR A 133 -11.28 23.82 14.24
C TYR A 133 -10.54 25.09 14.69
N ASP A 134 -11.32 26.13 14.97
CA ASP A 134 -10.87 27.44 15.45
C ASP A 134 -10.24 27.40 16.85
N ASP A 135 -10.74 26.51 17.71
CA ASP A 135 -10.24 26.34 19.08
C ASP A 135 -9.04 25.37 19.20
N ALA A 136 -8.45 24.93 18.09
CA ALA A 136 -7.26 24.10 18.10
C ALA A 136 -6.12 24.67 18.98
N PRO A 137 -5.80 25.99 18.93
CA PRO A 137 -4.78 26.57 19.83
C PRO A 137 -5.08 26.35 21.31
N ARG A 138 -6.35 26.40 21.72
CA ARG A 138 -6.79 26.16 23.10
C ARG A 138 -6.65 24.70 23.49
N VAL A 139 -7.07 23.78 22.61
CA VAL A 139 -7.04 22.33 22.87
C VAL A 139 -5.60 21.83 23.02
N PHE A 140 -4.68 22.36 22.21
CA PHE A 140 -3.29 21.91 22.15
C PHE A 140 -2.30 22.74 22.99
N ALA A 141 -2.75 23.77 23.71
CA ALA A 141 -1.89 24.70 24.45
C ALA A 141 -0.91 24.03 25.43
N GLY A 142 -1.29 22.89 26.02
CA GLY A 142 -0.46 22.13 26.97
C GLY A 142 0.48 21.10 26.32
N LEU A 143 0.37 20.86 25.01
CA LEU A 143 1.03 19.76 24.33
C LEU A 143 2.56 19.92 24.40
N LYS A 144 3.26 18.87 24.80
CA LYS A 144 4.74 18.84 24.88
C LYS A 144 5.36 17.87 23.90
N ARG A 145 4.68 16.76 23.61
CA ARG A 145 5.26 15.65 22.84
C ARG A 145 4.26 15.06 21.85
N VAL A 146 4.74 14.78 20.64
CA VAL A 146 4.05 13.91 19.67
C VAL A 146 4.87 12.65 19.48
N ILE A 147 4.23 11.49 19.60
CA ILE A 147 4.80 10.18 19.29
C ILE A 147 4.16 9.71 17.99
N VAL A 148 4.94 9.42 16.97
CA VAL A 148 4.51 8.86 15.68
C VAL A 148 4.97 7.41 15.63
N ASP A 149 4.04 6.48 15.83
CA ASP A 149 4.35 5.06 15.78
C ASP A 149 4.29 4.52 14.36
N GLU A 150 5.08 3.48 14.11
CA GLU A 150 5.31 2.88 12.79
C GLU A 150 5.52 3.94 11.70
N ILE A 151 6.38 4.92 11.98
CA ILE A 151 6.60 6.09 11.11
C ILE A 151 6.98 5.69 9.67
N HIS A 152 7.67 4.56 9.50
CA HIS A 152 8.02 4.02 8.19
C HIS A 152 6.80 3.72 7.31
N ALA A 153 5.66 3.34 7.89
CA ALA A 153 4.43 3.03 7.15
C ALA A 153 3.72 4.32 6.71
N LEU A 154 3.86 5.40 7.48
CA LEU A 154 3.35 6.71 7.13
C LEU A 154 4.26 7.41 6.12
N ALA A 155 5.57 7.19 6.23
CA ALA A 155 6.62 7.77 5.38
C ALA A 155 6.65 7.28 3.93
N GLU A 156 5.68 6.48 3.49
CA GLU A 156 5.54 6.05 2.09
C GLU A 156 4.17 6.41 1.52
N SER A 157 3.42 7.29 2.21
CA SER A 157 2.03 7.59 1.83
C SER A 157 1.66 9.06 1.96
N LYS A 158 0.66 9.47 1.16
CA LYS A 158 -0.01 10.77 1.28
C LYS A 158 -0.57 11.04 2.69
N ARG A 159 -0.88 9.98 3.45
CA ARG A 159 -1.32 10.11 4.85
C ARG A 159 -0.21 10.66 5.73
N GLY A 160 1.04 10.22 5.50
CA GLY A 160 2.21 10.77 6.15
C GLY A 160 2.50 12.20 5.74
N ASP A 161 2.31 12.56 4.46
CA ASP A 161 2.46 13.96 4.01
C ASP A 161 1.50 14.89 4.75
N GLN A 162 0.22 14.51 4.81
CA GLN A 162 -0.79 15.26 5.56
C GLN A 162 -0.43 15.35 7.05
N LEU A 163 0.08 14.26 7.64
CA LEU A 163 0.54 14.27 9.03
C LEU A 163 1.68 15.27 9.23
N MET A 164 2.70 15.28 8.38
CA MET A 164 3.85 16.18 8.54
C MET A 164 3.46 17.64 8.38
N LEU A 165 2.53 17.97 7.46
CA LEU A 165 1.95 19.31 7.39
C LEU A 165 1.17 19.66 8.67
N CYS A 166 0.39 18.72 9.22
CA CYS A 166 -0.27 18.91 10.53
C CYS A 166 0.73 19.10 11.68
N LEU A 167 1.87 18.40 11.68
CA LEU A 167 2.91 18.56 12.70
C LEU A 167 3.65 19.89 12.57
N ALA A 168 3.87 20.37 11.33
CA ALA A 168 4.38 21.71 11.09
C ALA A 168 3.44 22.77 11.68
N ARG A 169 2.13 22.67 11.43
CA ARG A 169 1.11 23.51 12.06
C ARG A 169 1.13 23.47 13.58
N LEU A 170 1.17 22.27 14.16
CA LEU A 170 1.30 22.13 15.61
C LEU A 170 2.57 22.80 16.15
N SER A 171 3.67 22.78 15.40
CA SER A 171 4.93 23.41 15.81
C SER A 171 4.87 24.94 15.72
N SER A 172 4.07 25.49 14.80
CA SER A 172 3.74 26.92 14.77
C SER A 172 2.92 27.33 16.00
N LEU A 173 1.96 26.50 16.41
CA LEU A 173 1.13 26.73 17.60
C LEU A 173 1.89 26.50 18.91
N ILE A 174 2.86 25.58 18.90
CA ILE A 174 3.62 25.12 20.06
C ILE A 174 5.10 25.05 19.67
N PRO A 175 5.86 26.16 19.81
CA PRO A 175 7.24 26.23 19.34
C PRO A 175 8.19 25.19 19.93
N ASN A 176 7.94 24.75 21.17
CA ASN A 176 8.77 23.78 21.91
C ASN A 176 8.25 22.33 21.81
N LEU A 177 7.48 22.01 20.77
CA LEU A 177 6.93 20.68 20.56
C LEU A 177 8.04 19.67 20.24
N ARG A 178 8.11 18.58 21.01
CA ARG A 178 9.06 17.49 20.79
C ARG A 178 8.44 16.37 19.97
N ARG A 179 9.18 15.81 19.02
CA ARG A 179 8.70 14.74 18.13
C ARG A 179 9.46 13.44 18.39
N VAL A 180 8.74 12.34 18.52
CA VAL A 180 9.31 10.99 18.68
C VAL A 180 8.77 10.12 17.56
N GLY A 181 9.65 9.53 16.76
CA GLY A 181 9.30 8.52 15.76
C GLY A 181 9.68 7.14 16.28
N LEU A 182 8.80 6.17 16.09
CA LEU A 182 9.06 4.78 16.44
C LEU A 182 8.98 3.93 15.16
N SER A 183 9.98 3.09 14.94
CA SER A 183 10.00 2.15 13.81
C SER A 183 10.66 0.84 14.20
N ALA A 184 10.22 -0.27 13.60
CA ALA A 184 10.92 -1.56 13.72
C ALA A 184 11.97 -1.76 12.62
N THR A 185 11.66 -1.34 11.40
CA THR A 185 12.46 -1.61 10.20
C THR A 185 12.56 -0.35 9.36
N VAL A 186 13.77 0.14 9.12
CA VAL A 186 14.03 1.31 8.27
C VAL A 186 15.27 1.05 7.43
N GLU A 187 15.14 1.20 6.11
CA GLU A 187 16.26 1.11 5.17
C GLU A 187 17.17 2.35 5.24
N ASP A 188 16.61 3.56 5.13
CA ASP A 188 17.32 4.82 5.32
C ASP A 188 16.83 5.55 6.60
N PRO A 189 17.46 5.29 7.77
CA PRO A 189 17.17 5.99 9.02
C PRO A 189 17.26 7.52 8.90
N ALA A 190 18.19 8.04 8.10
CA ALA A 190 18.39 9.47 7.96
C ALA A 190 17.25 10.13 7.18
N ALA A 191 16.71 9.46 6.15
CA ALA A 191 15.52 9.94 5.45
C ALA A 191 14.29 10.01 6.36
N ILE A 192 14.06 8.98 7.20
CA ILE A 192 12.96 8.99 8.17
C ILE A 192 13.17 10.07 9.25
N ALA A 193 14.41 10.26 9.70
CA ALA A 193 14.75 11.30 10.67
C ALA A 193 14.45 12.70 10.11
N ARG A 194 14.83 12.99 8.85
CA ARG A 194 14.48 14.23 8.12
C ARG A 194 12.98 14.37 7.88
N PHE A 195 12.27 13.26 7.65
CA PHE A 195 10.82 13.27 7.47
C PHE A 195 10.10 13.64 8.78
N LEU A 196 10.59 13.15 9.91
CA LEU A 196 10.03 13.41 11.24
C LEU A 196 10.30 14.83 11.76
N SER A 197 11.52 15.34 11.59
CA SER A 197 11.93 16.61 12.18
C SER A 197 11.20 17.80 11.58
N ARG A 198 11.21 18.91 12.31
CA ARG A 198 10.84 20.23 11.78
C ARG A 198 12.10 20.81 11.18
N ALA A 199 12.16 21.08 9.88
CA ALA A 199 13.38 21.66 9.32
C ALA A 199 13.65 23.06 9.93
N PRO A 200 14.90 23.39 10.31
CA PRO A 200 16.14 22.61 10.17
C PRO A 200 16.56 21.83 11.44
N ASP A 201 15.64 21.59 12.39
CA ASP A 201 15.94 20.90 13.66
C ASP A 201 16.58 19.52 13.42
N PRO A 202 17.58 19.14 14.24
CA PRO A 202 18.17 17.82 14.18
C PRO A 202 17.19 16.75 14.68
N CYS A 203 17.40 15.52 14.25
CA CYS A 203 16.71 14.34 14.77
C CYS A 203 17.75 13.26 15.10
N ALA A 204 17.94 12.99 16.39
CA ALA A 204 18.84 11.95 16.83
C ALA A 204 18.22 10.57 16.57
N ILE A 205 19.02 9.65 16.04
CA ILE A 205 18.61 8.28 15.71
C ILE A 205 19.17 7.35 16.77
N LEU A 206 18.30 6.61 17.43
CA LEU A 206 18.63 5.58 18.40
C LEU A 206 18.30 4.22 17.80
N THR A 207 19.27 3.31 17.80
CA THR A 207 19.08 1.94 17.33
C THR A 207 19.23 1.00 18.51
N ALA A 208 18.17 0.25 18.81
CA ALA A 208 18.21 -0.79 19.82
C ALA A 208 18.94 -2.04 19.30
N ASP A 209 19.36 -2.90 20.22
CA ASP A 209 19.84 -4.24 19.87
C ASP A 209 18.73 -5.01 19.10
N PRO A 210 19.04 -5.54 17.90
CA PRO A 210 18.06 -6.23 17.05
C PRO A 210 17.55 -7.55 17.66
N GLY A 211 18.21 -8.09 18.68
CA GLY A 211 17.87 -9.38 19.28
C GLY A 211 18.41 -10.56 18.46
N PRO A 212 17.95 -11.80 18.74
CA PRO A 212 18.42 -12.99 18.04
C PRO A 212 17.97 -13.04 16.58
N ASP A 213 18.78 -13.67 15.73
CA ASP A 213 18.44 -13.91 14.33
C ASP A 213 17.17 -14.76 14.20
N PRO A 214 16.31 -14.47 13.21
CA PRO A 214 15.06 -15.18 13.04
C PRO A 214 15.28 -16.60 12.47
N ASP A 215 14.52 -17.56 12.97
CA ASP A 215 14.46 -18.94 12.44
C ASP A 215 13.57 -18.96 11.19
N ILE A 216 14.21 -18.82 10.03
CA ILE A 216 13.53 -18.71 8.73
C ILE A 216 13.99 -19.77 7.74
N ALA A 217 13.02 -20.39 7.08
CA ALA A 217 13.24 -21.38 6.04
C ALA A 217 12.13 -21.36 4.98
N MET A 218 12.39 -22.02 3.86
CA MET A 218 11.34 -22.41 2.91
C MET A 218 10.68 -23.69 3.42
N LEU A 219 9.35 -23.78 3.35
CA LEU A 219 8.62 -24.97 3.75
C LEU A 219 8.92 -26.11 2.78
N GLU A 220 9.41 -27.23 3.30
CA GLU A 220 9.61 -28.44 2.52
C GLU A 220 8.27 -29.15 2.27
N THR A 221 7.90 -29.30 1.00
CA THR A 221 6.64 -29.93 0.58
C THR A 221 6.93 -31.21 -0.21
N GLY A 222 6.00 -32.18 -0.14
CA GLY A 222 6.13 -33.45 -0.89
C GLY A 222 5.89 -33.30 -2.40
N ALA A 223 5.40 -32.15 -2.87
CA ALA A 223 5.13 -31.87 -4.27
C ALA A 223 5.76 -30.53 -4.69
N ALA A 224 6.30 -30.48 -5.91
CA ALA A 224 6.81 -29.24 -6.49
C ALA A 224 5.66 -28.22 -6.68
N PRO A 225 5.93 -26.91 -6.49
CA PRO A 225 4.96 -25.88 -6.82
C PRO A 225 4.54 -25.95 -8.29
N PRO A 226 3.29 -25.57 -8.63
CA PRO A 226 2.82 -25.53 -10.01
C PRO A 226 3.56 -24.47 -10.83
N TRP A 227 3.45 -24.55 -12.16
CA TRP A 227 4.09 -23.58 -13.06
C TRP A 227 3.50 -22.17 -12.96
N ALA A 228 2.19 -22.05 -12.75
CA ALA A 228 1.48 -20.78 -12.60
C ALA A 228 0.25 -20.91 -11.67
N GLY A 229 -0.21 -19.79 -11.09
CA GLY A 229 -1.56 -19.66 -10.53
C GLY A 229 -1.94 -20.51 -9.30
N GLY A 230 -1.00 -21.18 -8.62
CA GLY A 230 -1.31 -22.20 -7.61
C GLY A 230 -1.78 -21.73 -6.23
N GLY A 231 -1.57 -20.45 -5.88
CA GLY A 231 -2.03 -19.87 -4.62
C GLY A 231 -1.58 -20.59 -3.34
N GLY A 232 -0.53 -21.43 -3.40
CA GLY A 232 -0.05 -22.24 -2.27
C GLY A 232 -0.90 -23.50 -1.97
N ARG A 233 -1.91 -23.83 -2.78
CA ARG A 233 -2.85 -24.94 -2.52
C ARG A 233 -2.17 -26.30 -2.38
N HIS A 234 -1.11 -26.53 -3.15
CA HIS A 234 -0.31 -27.76 -3.13
C HIS A 234 0.36 -28.04 -1.76
N ALA A 235 0.53 -27.02 -0.92
CA ALA A 235 1.22 -27.10 0.37
C ALA A 235 0.26 -27.19 1.56
N ILE A 236 -1.05 -27.17 1.35
CA ILE A 236 -2.06 -27.15 2.43
C ILE A 236 -1.86 -28.29 3.46
N PRO A 237 -1.64 -29.56 3.06
CA PRO A 237 -1.41 -30.64 4.03
C PRO A 237 -0.23 -30.35 4.95
N THR A 238 0.91 -29.94 4.39
CA THR A 238 2.12 -29.60 5.16
C THR A 238 1.91 -28.36 6.04
N ILE A 239 1.14 -27.37 5.57
CA ILE A 239 0.78 -26.19 6.36
C ILE A 239 -0.07 -26.59 7.57
N LEU A 240 -1.07 -27.46 7.40
CA LEU A 240 -1.88 -27.97 8.52
C LEU A 240 -1.02 -28.73 9.53
N ASP A 241 -0.03 -29.50 9.09
CA ASP A 241 0.92 -30.14 10.01
C ASP A 241 1.73 -29.14 10.83
N GLN A 242 2.14 -28.02 10.22
CA GLN A 242 2.79 -26.93 10.96
C GLN A 242 1.83 -26.29 11.97
N VAL A 243 0.57 -26.06 11.60
CA VAL A 243 -0.46 -25.51 12.51
C VAL A 243 -0.70 -26.45 13.71
N LYS A 244 -0.63 -27.77 13.53
CA LYS A 244 -0.74 -28.73 14.65
C LYS A 244 0.45 -28.65 15.61
N ARG A 245 1.65 -28.34 15.10
CA ARG A 245 2.90 -28.27 15.88
C ARG A 245 3.09 -26.96 16.65
N HIS A 246 2.32 -25.92 16.33
CA HIS A 246 2.48 -24.56 16.89
C HIS A 246 1.18 -24.09 17.53
N ARG A 247 1.24 -23.28 18.60
CA ARG A 247 0.06 -22.80 19.34
C ARG A 247 -0.85 -21.95 18.47
N THR A 248 -0.29 -20.95 17.80
CA THR A 248 -1.02 -19.99 16.97
C THR A 248 -0.19 -19.61 15.76
N THR A 249 -0.71 -19.88 14.56
CA THR A 249 -0.03 -19.61 13.29
C THR A 249 -0.70 -18.47 12.52
N LEU A 250 0.07 -17.49 12.06
CA LEU A 250 -0.41 -16.49 11.10
C LEU A 250 -0.03 -16.91 9.69
N ILE A 251 -1.01 -17.06 8.79
CA ILE A 251 -0.80 -17.46 7.40
C ILE A 251 -1.08 -16.25 6.49
N PHE A 252 -0.03 -15.59 6.02
CA PHE A 252 -0.13 -14.39 5.20
C PHE A 252 -0.28 -14.69 3.72
N HIS A 253 -1.20 -13.96 3.08
CA HIS A 253 -1.31 -13.82 1.63
C HIS A 253 -1.15 -12.37 1.21
N ASN A 254 -0.75 -12.16 -0.06
CA ASN A 254 -0.53 -10.83 -0.62
C ASN A 254 -1.84 -10.14 -1.05
N THR A 255 -2.88 -10.90 -1.37
CA THR A 255 -4.17 -10.37 -1.83
C THR A 255 -5.35 -10.96 -1.07
N ARG A 256 -6.44 -10.19 -0.97
CA ARG A 256 -7.67 -10.61 -0.29
C ARG A 256 -8.32 -11.82 -0.99
N ALA A 257 -8.37 -11.80 -2.33
CA ALA A 257 -8.87 -12.92 -3.12
C ALA A 257 -8.13 -14.24 -2.84
N GLN A 258 -6.79 -14.19 -2.80
CA GLN A 258 -6.00 -15.38 -2.51
C GLN A 258 -6.21 -15.86 -1.06
N ALA A 259 -6.32 -14.94 -0.09
CA ALA A 259 -6.62 -15.29 1.30
C ALA A 259 -7.97 -16.03 1.42
N GLU A 260 -9.03 -15.56 0.75
CA GLU A 260 -10.34 -16.23 0.78
C GLU A 260 -10.33 -17.60 0.08
N LEU A 261 -9.71 -17.69 -1.10
CA LEU A 261 -9.60 -18.96 -1.83
C LEU A 261 -8.81 -19.99 -1.04
N PHE A 262 -7.67 -19.57 -0.47
CA PHE A 262 -6.82 -20.42 0.34
C PHE A 262 -7.53 -20.83 1.63
N PHE A 263 -8.19 -19.92 2.33
CA PHE A 263 -8.95 -20.24 3.55
C PHE A 263 -10.04 -21.28 3.29
N ARG A 264 -10.78 -21.17 2.17
CA ARG A 264 -11.77 -22.18 1.77
C ARG A 264 -11.12 -23.55 1.57
N ASP A 265 -10.02 -23.60 0.81
CA ASP A 265 -9.35 -24.86 0.50
C ASP A 265 -8.65 -25.48 1.72
N LEU A 266 -8.15 -24.64 2.64
CA LEU A 266 -7.60 -25.03 3.94
C LEU A 266 -8.71 -25.60 4.82
N TRP A 267 -9.88 -24.96 4.88
CA TRP A 267 -11.05 -25.41 5.63
C TRP A 267 -11.54 -26.78 5.14
N LEU A 268 -11.62 -26.98 3.83
CA LEU A 268 -12.07 -28.25 3.23
C LEU A 268 -11.12 -29.44 3.50
N GLN A 269 -9.84 -29.17 3.80
CA GLN A 269 -8.83 -30.19 4.10
C GLN A 269 -8.52 -30.27 5.61
N ASN A 270 -9.24 -29.52 6.44
CA ASN A 270 -9.03 -29.48 7.89
C ASN A 270 -9.80 -30.61 8.59
N ASP A 271 -9.38 -31.85 8.36
CA ASP A 271 -10.04 -33.06 8.89
C ASP A 271 -10.09 -33.07 10.43
N ASP A 272 -9.09 -32.49 11.09
CA ASP A 272 -8.99 -32.40 12.55
C ASP A 272 -9.86 -31.28 13.16
N SER A 273 -10.61 -30.54 12.34
CA SER A 273 -11.47 -29.43 12.79
C SER A 273 -10.72 -28.39 13.64
N LEU A 274 -9.46 -28.11 13.30
CA LEU A 274 -8.66 -27.10 13.99
C LEU A 274 -9.38 -25.74 13.93
N PRO A 275 -9.44 -24.98 15.04
CA PRO A 275 -10.10 -23.69 15.03
C PRO A 275 -9.27 -22.69 14.21
N ILE A 276 -9.76 -22.36 13.02
CA ILE A 276 -9.10 -21.44 12.09
C ILE A 276 -9.99 -20.23 11.77
N GLY A 277 -9.38 -19.08 11.50
CA GLY A 277 -10.07 -17.85 11.13
C GLY A 277 -9.49 -17.19 9.89
N ILE A 278 -10.19 -16.18 9.37
CA ILE A 278 -9.72 -15.33 8.28
C ILE A 278 -9.79 -13.86 8.69
N HIS A 279 -8.80 -13.05 8.29
CA HIS A 279 -8.74 -11.64 8.61
C HIS A 279 -8.23 -10.77 7.45
N HIS A 280 -9.08 -9.89 6.93
CA HIS A 280 -8.71 -8.85 5.95
C HIS A 280 -9.67 -7.65 5.97
N GLY A 281 -9.24 -6.54 5.36
CA GLY A 281 -9.98 -5.26 5.40
C GLY A 281 -11.38 -5.26 4.79
N SER A 282 -11.69 -6.19 3.86
CA SER A 282 -13.04 -6.31 3.28
C SER A 282 -14.07 -7.02 4.18
N LEU A 283 -13.65 -7.62 5.30
CA LEU A 283 -14.59 -8.26 6.23
C LEU A 283 -15.39 -7.23 7.03
N SER A 284 -16.60 -7.61 7.43
CA SER A 284 -17.43 -6.75 8.28
C SER A 284 -16.71 -6.44 9.59
N ARG A 285 -17.03 -5.29 10.18
CA ARG A 285 -16.44 -4.88 11.47
C ARG A 285 -16.66 -5.95 12.55
N GLU A 286 -17.89 -6.46 12.65
CA GLU A 286 -18.26 -7.49 13.61
C GLU A 286 -17.45 -8.78 13.42
N GLN A 287 -17.25 -9.22 12.18
CA GLN A 287 -16.42 -10.39 11.88
C GLN A 287 -14.96 -10.18 12.29
N ARG A 288 -14.39 -8.99 12.00
CA ARG A 288 -13.02 -8.66 12.42
C ARG A 288 -12.89 -8.65 13.93
N GLU A 289 -13.76 -7.92 14.64
CA GLU A 289 -13.76 -7.86 16.11
C GLU A 289 -13.89 -9.25 16.74
N ARG A 290 -14.69 -10.15 16.15
CA ARG A 290 -14.82 -11.53 16.61
C ARG A 290 -13.52 -12.34 16.45
N VAL A 291 -12.87 -12.24 15.30
CA VAL A 291 -11.58 -12.92 15.06
C VAL A 291 -10.50 -12.35 15.97
N GLU A 292 -10.40 -11.02 16.07
CA GLU A 292 -9.46 -10.32 16.95
C GLU A 292 -9.64 -10.74 18.43
N ALA A 293 -10.88 -10.80 18.92
CA ALA A 293 -11.18 -11.26 20.28
C ALA A 293 -10.79 -12.74 20.50
N ALA A 294 -11.05 -13.61 19.50
CA ALA A 294 -10.68 -15.02 19.58
C ALA A 294 -9.14 -15.21 19.55
N MET A 295 -8.41 -14.38 18.82
CA MET A 295 -6.95 -14.36 18.83
C MET A 295 -6.41 -13.95 20.21
N VAL A 296 -6.90 -12.85 20.78
CA VAL A 296 -6.50 -12.38 22.11
C VAL A 296 -6.80 -13.43 23.20
N ALA A 297 -7.88 -14.18 23.04
CA ALA A 297 -8.23 -15.28 23.95
C ALA A 297 -7.44 -16.57 23.73
N GLY A 298 -6.57 -16.65 22.71
CA GLY A 298 -5.83 -17.88 22.37
C GLY A 298 -6.71 -19.01 21.85
N ALA A 299 -7.89 -18.70 21.30
CA ALA A 299 -8.89 -19.70 20.88
C ALA A 299 -8.70 -20.21 19.44
N LEU A 300 -7.78 -19.63 18.66
CA LEU A 300 -7.53 -19.98 17.27
C LEU A 300 -6.14 -20.62 17.10
N ARG A 301 -6.06 -21.69 16.32
CA ARG A 301 -4.81 -22.35 15.92
C ARG A 301 -4.16 -21.70 14.71
N ALA A 302 -4.96 -21.16 13.79
CA ALA A 302 -4.43 -20.41 12.66
C ALA A 302 -5.35 -19.29 12.20
N VAL A 303 -4.75 -18.24 11.64
CA VAL A 303 -5.48 -17.14 11.00
C VAL A 303 -4.89 -16.88 9.61
N VAL A 304 -5.71 -17.07 8.58
CA VAL A 304 -5.37 -16.68 7.21
C VAL A 304 -5.60 -15.18 7.06
N CYS A 305 -4.57 -14.43 6.72
CA CYS A 305 -4.63 -12.97 6.77
C CYS A 305 -3.90 -12.28 5.61
N THR A 306 -4.18 -11.00 5.46
CA THR A 306 -3.46 -10.10 4.53
C THR A 306 -2.67 -9.07 5.33
N GLY A 307 -2.23 -7.98 4.69
CA GLY A 307 -1.52 -6.91 5.39
C GLY A 307 -2.29 -6.19 6.49
N SER A 308 -3.56 -6.53 6.72
CA SER A 308 -4.31 -6.09 7.89
C SER A 308 -3.66 -6.46 9.23
N LEU A 309 -2.82 -7.50 9.27
CA LEU A 309 -2.11 -7.94 10.48
C LEU A 309 -0.58 -7.72 10.40
N ASP A 310 -0.08 -6.98 9.38
CA ASP A 310 1.36 -6.72 9.21
C ASP A 310 1.93 -5.80 10.32
N LEU A 311 1.10 -4.91 10.91
CA LEU A 311 1.55 -3.78 11.72
C LEU A 311 1.03 -3.77 13.17
N GLY A 312 1.93 -3.38 14.08
CA GLY A 312 1.77 -2.81 15.42
C GLY A 312 1.00 -3.56 16.51
N ILE A 313 0.08 -4.47 16.20
CA ILE A 313 -0.79 -5.05 17.24
C ILE A 313 -0.10 -6.28 17.84
N ASP A 314 -0.09 -6.34 19.18
CA ASP A 314 0.32 -7.53 19.93
C ASP A 314 -0.85 -8.53 19.93
N TRP A 315 -0.72 -9.58 19.11
CA TRP A 315 -1.76 -10.59 18.92
C TRP A 315 -1.66 -11.77 19.90
N GLY A 316 -0.80 -11.68 20.93
CA GLY A 316 -0.59 -12.76 21.90
C GLY A 316 0.50 -13.75 21.50
N ASP A 317 0.39 -15.00 21.97
CA ASP A 317 1.37 -16.08 21.77
C ASP A 317 1.35 -16.67 20.33
N VAL A 318 1.54 -15.81 19.32
CA VAL A 318 1.85 -16.26 17.95
C VAL A 318 3.27 -16.81 17.95
N ASP A 319 3.44 -18.07 17.59
CA ASP A 319 4.72 -18.77 17.60
C ASP A 319 5.20 -19.21 16.22
N LEU A 320 4.37 -19.04 15.18
CA LEU A 320 4.76 -19.26 13.78
C LEU A 320 4.08 -18.27 12.81
N VAL A 321 4.87 -17.78 11.86
CA VAL A 321 4.37 -17.07 10.67
C VAL A 321 4.61 -17.92 9.42
N ILE A 322 3.61 -18.05 8.56
CA ILE A 322 3.71 -18.68 7.25
C ILE A 322 3.40 -17.63 6.19
N GLN A 323 4.34 -17.42 5.27
CA GLN A 323 4.18 -16.52 4.13
C GLN A 323 3.85 -17.34 2.89
N VAL A 324 2.60 -17.27 2.41
CA VAL A 324 2.17 -17.95 1.18
C VAL A 324 2.31 -17.04 -0.03
N GLY A 325 3.03 -17.56 -1.02
CA GLY A 325 3.56 -16.82 -2.15
C GLY A 325 4.76 -15.96 -1.76
N ALA A 326 5.57 -15.60 -2.75
CA ALA A 326 6.73 -14.74 -2.50
C ALA A 326 6.30 -13.37 -1.89
N PRO A 327 7.06 -12.81 -0.94
CA PRO A 327 6.64 -11.65 -0.15
C PRO A 327 6.60 -10.33 -0.94
N LYS A 328 7.15 -10.30 -2.15
CA LYS A 328 7.30 -9.15 -3.06
C LYS A 328 8.21 -8.02 -2.55
N ASN A 329 8.37 -7.86 -1.24
CA ASN A 329 9.40 -7.04 -0.64
C ASN A 329 9.88 -7.64 0.70
N VAL A 330 11.15 -7.45 1.01
CA VAL A 330 11.85 -7.89 2.21
C VAL A 330 11.38 -7.13 3.44
N LYS A 331 11.17 -5.81 3.34
CA LYS A 331 10.72 -4.98 4.48
C LYS A 331 9.44 -5.52 5.13
N ARG A 332 8.45 -5.87 4.33
CA ARG A 332 7.20 -6.47 4.79
C ARG A 332 7.39 -7.90 5.30
N LEU A 333 8.27 -8.67 4.69
CA LEU A 333 8.62 -10.01 5.21
C LEU A 333 9.17 -9.90 6.63
N VAL A 334 10.12 -8.99 6.89
CA VAL A 334 10.68 -8.77 8.23
C VAL A 334 9.58 -8.33 9.23
N GLN A 335 8.68 -7.45 8.82
CA GLN A 335 7.53 -7.04 9.65
C GLN A 335 6.60 -8.20 10.01
N ARG A 336 6.34 -9.10 9.05
CA ARG A 336 5.54 -10.30 9.25
C ARG A 336 6.25 -11.29 10.16
N ILE A 337 7.54 -11.54 9.94
CA ILE A 337 8.38 -12.41 10.79
C ILE A 337 8.31 -11.95 12.24
N GLY A 338 8.46 -10.63 12.49
CA GLY A 338 8.39 -10.05 13.83
C GLY A 338 7.04 -10.19 14.55
N ARG A 339 6.02 -10.80 13.92
CA ARG A 339 4.76 -11.17 14.59
C ARG A 339 4.86 -12.50 15.32
N ALA A 340 5.78 -13.38 14.95
CA ALA A 340 6.03 -14.64 15.66
C ALA A 340 7.02 -14.42 16.82
N ASN A 341 6.77 -15.11 17.94
CA ASN A 341 7.55 -15.07 19.17
C ASN A 341 7.90 -13.63 19.57
N HIS A 342 6.87 -12.80 19.78
CA HIS A 342 6.96 -11.37 20.10
C HIS A 342 7.55 -11.10 21.51
N ARG A 343 8.77 -11.62 21.75
CA ARG A 343 9.55 -11.53 22.99
C ARG A 343 10.98 -11.17 22.61
N TYR A 344 11.57 -10.22 23.35
CA TYR A 344 12.91 -9.68 23.05
C TYR A 344 14.04 -10.74 22.96
N ASN A 345 13.93 -11.84 23.70
CA ASN A 345 14.97 -12.88 23.81
C ASN A 345 14.64 -14.19 23.08
N ALA A 346 13.65 -14.22 22.19
CA ALA A 346 13.29 -15.43 21.46
C ALA A 346 13.32 -15.17 19.94
N PRO A 347 13.89 -16.08 19.14
CA PRO A 347 13.91 -15.90 17.69
C PRO A 347 12.49 -15.99 17.13
N SER A 348 12.13 -15.02 16.30
CA SER A 348 10.92 -15.09 15.47
C SER A 348 11.04 -16.24 14.48
N LYS A 349 9.96 -17.02 14.32
CA LYS A 349 9.94 -18.18 13.42
C LYS A 349 9.05 -17.93 12.21
N ALA A 350 9.56 -18.17 11.00
CA ALA A 350 8.75 -18.08 9.80
C ALA A 350 9.09 -19.11 8.71
N LEU A 351 8.07 -19.51 7.96
CA LEU A 351 8.18 -20.42 6.82
C LEU A 351 7.61 -19.78 5.55
N LEU A 352 8.34 -19.85 4.45
CA LEU A 352 7.89 -19.37 3.14
C LEU A 352 7.36 -20.53 2.28
N VAL A 353 6.23 -20.31 1.61
CA VAL A 353 5.58 -21.28 0.73
C VAL A 353 5.44 -20.67 -0.67
N PRO A 354 6.32 -21.00 -1.64
CA PRO A 354 6.22 -20.49 -3.01
C PRO A 354 4.88 -20.88 -3.65
N ALA A 355 4.17 -19.94 -4.29
CA ALA A 355 2.89 -20.27 -4.92
C ALA A 355 3.05 -20.88 -6.33
N ASN A 356 4.21 -20.70 -6.94
CA ASN A 356 4.60 -21.27 -8.22
C ASN A 356 6.13 -21.49 -8.29
N ARG A 357 6.60 -22.12 -9.37
CA ARG A 357 8.02 -22.50 -9.52
C ARG A 357 8.99 -21.31 -9.63
N PHE A 358 8.59 -20.20 -10.23
CA PHE A 358 9.40 -18.97 -10.27
C PHE A 358 9.59 -18.38 -8.86
N GLU A 359 8.51 -18.37 -8.07
CA GLU A 359 8.53 -17.84 -6.70
C GLU A 359 9.47 -18.62 -5.76
N VAL A 360 9.91 -19.83 -6.11
CA VAL A 360 10.94 -20.55 -5.35
C VAL A 360 12.25 -19.75 -5.31
N VAL A 361 12.65 -19.18 -6.45
CA VAL A 361 13.86 -18.36 -6.55
C VAL A 361 13.66 -17.04 -5.80
N GLU A 362 12.50 -16.40 -5.93
CA GLU A 362 12.16 -15.16 -5.20
C GLU A 362 12.12 -15.37 -3.68
N CYS A 363 11.53 -16.47 -3.21
CA CYS A 363 11.52 -16.82 -1.79
C CYS A 363 12.93 -17.04 -1.24
N LEU A 364 13.80 -17.73 -1.98
CA LEU A 364 15.20 -17.91 -1.57
C LEU A 364 15.94 -16.57 -1.52
N ALA A 365 15.77 -15.72 -2.54
CA ALA A 365 16.35 -14.37 -2.56
C ALA A 365 15.88 -13.53 -1.36
N ALA A 366 14.60 -13.63 -0.99
CA ALA A 366 14.07 -12.94 0.18
C ALA A 366 14.62 -13.48 1.50
N LEU A 367 14.76 -14.81 1.65
CA LEU A 367 15.40 -15.41 2.84
C LEU A 367 16.85 -14.96 2.99
N GLN A 368 17.61 -14.93 1.89
CA GLN A 368 18.98 -14.41 1.87
C GLN A 368 19.02 -12.93 2.24
N ALA A 369 18.12 -12.11 1.68
CA ALA A 369 18.06 -10.69 2.00
C ALA A 369 17.78 -10.41 3.48
N VAL A 370 16.92 -11.21 4.13
CA VAL A 370 16.67 -11.10 5.58
C VAL A 370 17.91 -11.49 6.39
N ARG A 371 18.61 -12.57 6.01
CA ARG A 371 19.86 -13.01 6.67
C ARG A 371 21.00 -12.00 6.50
N ASP A 372 21.05 -11.32 5.36
CA ASP A 372 22.03 -10.26 5.09
C ASP A 372 21.63 -8.91 5.72
N HIS A 373 20.51 -8.83 6.43
CA HIS A 373 19.91 -7.60 6.98
C HIS A 373 19.71 -6.48 5.95
N THR A 374 19.47 -6.84 4.69
CA THR A 374 19.15 -5.87 3.62
C THR A 374 17.65 -5.66 3.53
N LEU A 375 17.22 -4.39 3.48
CA LEU A 375 15.81 -4.01 3.34
C LEU A 375 15.60 -3.29 2.02
N ASP A 376 14.41 -3.38 1.45
CA ASP A 376 14.04 -2.57 0.28
C ASP A 376 13.60 -1.17 0.70
N GLY A 377 13.85 -0.22 -0.18
CA GLY A 377 13.09 1.01 -0.30
C GLY A 377 13.50 1.79 -1.55
N GLU A 378 12.74 2.84 -1.82
CA GLU A 378 12.99 3.76 -2.92
C GLU A 378 13.14 5.17 -2.33
N PRO A 379 14.01 6.01 -2.92
CA PRO A 379 14.15 7.39 -2.47
C PRO A 379 12.79 8.10 -2.49
N ARG A 380 12.46 8.74 -1.37
CA ARG A 380 11.21 9.49 -1.28
C ARG A 380 11.27 10.71 -2.20
N GLY A 381 10.28 10.84 -3.09
CA GLY A 381 10.08 12.05 -3.89
C GLY A 381 9.54 13.24 -3.09
N PRO A 382 9.38 14.42 -3.73
CA PRO A 382 8.80 15.60 -3.10
C PRO A 382 7.34 15.38 -2.71
N GLY A 383 6.90 16.11 -1.67
CA GLY A 383 5.55 16.06 -1.13
C GLY A 383 4.48 16.33 -2.21
N PRO A 384 3.37 15.59 -2.22
CA PRO A 384 2.33 15.70 -3.23
C PRO A 384 1.53 17.01 -3.07
N ARG A 385 1.30 17.71 -4.18
CA ARG A 385 0.69 19.06 -4.18
C ARG A 385 -0.83 19.05 -3.96
N ASP A 386 -1.53 17.95 -4.24
CA ASP A 386 -2.95 17.80 -3.88
C ASP A 386 -3.17 17.78 -2.37
N VAL A 387 -2.28 17.13 -1.61
CA VAL A 387 -2.29 17.14 -0.14
C VAL A 387 -2.00 18.54 0.40
N LEU A 388 -1.10 19.29 -0.23
CA LEU A 388 -0.87 20.69 0.12
C LEU A 388 -2.12 21.54 -0.09
N CYS A 389 -2.81 21.37 -1.23
CA CYS A 389 -4.09 22.05 -1.49
C CYS A 389 -5.14 21.75 -0.42
N GLN A 390 -5.24 20.48 0.00
CA GLN A 390 -6.10 20.08 1.11
C GLN A 390 -5.72 20.78 2.42
N HIS A 391 -4.43 20.86 2.72
CA HIS A 391 -3.93 21.47 3.95
C HIS A 391 -4.17 22.98 4.02
N ILE A 392 -4.04 23.69 2.89
CA ILE A 392 -4.41 25.12 2.78
C ILE A 392 -5.91 25.30 3.07
N LEU A 393 -6.77 24.46 2.47
CA LEU A 393 -8.21 24.51 2.69
C LEU A 393 -8.59 24.16 4.14
N MET A 394 -7.90 23.19 4.75
CA MET A 394 -8.03 22.83 6.17
C MET A 394 -7.67 24.02 7.08
N THR A 395 -6.60 24.73 6.74
CA THR A 395 -6.15 25.93 7.46
C THR A 395 -7.20 27.05 7.39
N ALA A 396 -7.74 27.31 6.20
CA ALA A 396 -8.83 28.27 6.02
C ALA A 396 -10.09 27.92 6.82
N ALA A 397 -10.39 26.62 6.97
CA ALA A 397 -11.53 26.14 7.76
C ALA A 397 -11.38 26.33 9.28
N SER A 398 -10.13 26.44 9.76
CA SER A 398 -9.80 26.76 11.15
C SER A 398 -9.91 28.28 11.40
N GLY A 399 -9.55 29.12 10.44
CA GLY A 399 -9.73 30.56 10.50
C GLY A 399 -8.89 31.32 9.47
N PRO A 400 -8.93 32.67 9.48
CA PRO A 400 -8.11 33.50 8.59
C PRO A 400 -6.61 33.27 8.81
N PHE A 401 -5.83 33.22 7.72
CA PHE A 401 -4.39 32.94 7.75
C PHE A 401 -3.59 33.89 6.86
N ASP A 402 -2.31 34.04 7.20
CA ASP A 402 -1.33 34.76 6.39
C ASP A 402 -0.60 33.78 5.46
N ALA A 403 -0.42 34.16 4.19
CA ALA A 403 0.16 33.26 3.17
C ALA A 403 1.66 33.02 3.40
N ASP A 404 2.40 34.05 3.83
CA ASP A 404 3.84 33.94 4.07
C ASP A 404 4.13 33.06 5.28
N ALA A 405 3.34 33.21 6.35
CA ALA A 405 3.40 32.37 7.53
C ALA A 405 3.06 30.91 7.21
N LEU A 406 2.02 30.66 6.41
CA LEU A 406 1.64 29.30 6.01
C LEU A 406 2.70 28.67 5.08
N TYR A 407 3.33 29.44 4.20
CA TYR A 407 4.45 28.97 3.40
C TYR A 407 5.65 28.57 4.27
N ALA A 408 6.05 29.43 5.22
CA ALA A 408 7.14 29.14 6.16
C ALA A 408 6.87 27.89 7.02
N GLU A 409 5.62 27.69 7.43
CA GLU A 409 5.17 26.45 8.08
C GLU A 409 5.31 25.24 7.14
N THR A 410 4.84 25.36 5.90
CA THR A 410 4.83 24.27 4.91
C THR A 410 6.25 23.77 4.61
N VAL A 411 7.20 24.67 4.36
CA VAL A 411 8.59 24.28 4.05
C VAL A 411 9.36 23.73 5.26
N SER A 412 8.80 23.81 6.46
CA SER A 412 9.35 23.13 7.63
C SER A 412 8.95 21.64 7.71
N ALA A 413 8.00 21.19 6.89
CA ALA A 413 7.54 19.80 6.83
C ALA A 413 8.39 18.98 5.86
N GLY A 414 8.99 17.87 6.33
CA GLY A 414 10.01 17.07 5.63
C GLY A 414 9.94 17.04 4.09
N ALA A 415 8.91 16.42 3.51
CA ALA A 415 8.79 16.24 2.05
C ALA A 415 8.55 17.55 1.26
N TYR A 416 8.20 18.64 1.94
CA TYR A 416 7.92 19.96 1.37
C TYR A 416 9.07 20.96 1.59
N ALA A 417 10.20 20.54 2.18
CA ALA A 417 11.33 21.43 2.46
C ALA A 417 11.94 22.08 1.20
N ALA A 418 11.81 21.43 0.05
CA ALA A 418 12.25 21.95 -1.25
C ALA A 418 11.12 22.64 -2.06
N LEU A 419 9.92 22.81 -1.49
CA LEU A 419 8.80 23.45 -2.17
C LEU A 419 9.16 24.91 -2.46
N THR A 420 9.03 25.31 -3.73
CA THR A 420 9.29 26.69 -4.12
C THR A 420 8.10 27.60 -3.79
N ARG A 421 8.36 28.89 -3.59
CA ARG A 421 7.29 29.86 -3.36
C ARG A 421 6.27 29.92 -4.52
N PRO A 422 6.68 29.95 -5.81
CA PRO A 422 5.75 29.87 -6.92
C PRO A 422 4.85 28.62 -6.90
N ASP A 423 5.39 27.45 -6.54
CA ASP A 423 4.59 26.22 -6.45
C ASP A 423 3.54 26.29 -5.32
N PHE A 424 3.90 26.88 -4.18
CA PHE A 424 2.97 27.15 -3.10
C PHE A 424 1.87 28.13 -3.53
N ASP A 425 2.24 29.24 -4.16
CA ASP A 425 1.29 30.26 -4.61
C ASP A 425 0.34 29.69 -5.68
N ALA A 426 0.81 28.82 -6.57
CA ALA A 426 -0.04 28.11 -7.52
C ALA A 426 -1.06 27.21 -6.82
N CYS A 427 -0.66 26.50 -5.75
CA CYS A 427 -1.57 25.72 -4.93
C CYS A 427 -2.59 26.61 -4.21
N LEU A 428 -2.15 27.75 -3.67
CA LEU A 428 -3.03 28.71 -3.00
C LEU A 428 -4.04 29.33 -3.97
N ASP A 429 -3.63 29.75 -5.17
CA ASP A 429 -4.53 30.28 -6.20
C ASP A 429 -5.57 29.25 -6.63
N PHE A 430 -5.13 28.01 -6.87
CA PHE A 430 -6.05 26.90 -7.12
C PHE A 430 -7.04 26.68 -5.97
N VAL A 431 -6.58 26.74 -4.71
CA VAL A 431 -7.49 26.63 -3.56
C VAL A 431 -8.47 27.80 -3.53
N ALA A 432 -8.00 29.01 -3.78
CA ALA A 432 -8.79 30.22 -3.74
C ALA A 432 -9.87 30.28 -4.83
N THR A 433 -9.54 29.94 -6.07
CA THR A 433 -10.41 30.21 -7.24
C THR A 433 -10.71 28.99 -8.11
N GLY A 434 -10.07 27.86 -7.85
CA GLY A 434 -10.07 26.69 -8.73
C GLY A 434 -9.15 26.84 -9.94
N GLY A 435 -8.35 27.90 -10.04
CA GLY A 435 -7.47 28.18 -11.18
C GLY A 435 -8.15 28.96 -12.31
N TYR A 436 -7.39 29.28 -13.36
CA TYR A 436 -7.81 30.18 -14.44
C TYR A 436 -9.14 29.76 -15.08
N ALA A 437 -9.30 28.48 -15.43
CA ALA A 437 -10.52 27.98 -16.06
C ALA A 437 -11.76 28.02 -15.16
N LEU A 438 -11.59 27.94 -13.84
CA LEU A 438 -12.69 27.77 -12.89
C LEU A 438 -13.04 29.07 -12.14
N ARG A 439 -12.16 30.08 -12.14
CA ARG A 439 -12.34 31.35 -11.40
C ARG A 439 -13.62 32.11 -11.74
N ALA A 440 -14.16 31.92 -12.95
CA ALA A 440 -15.39 32.58 -13.41
C ALA A 440 -16.66 32.02 -12.75
N TYR A 441 -16.58 30.85 -12.11
CA TYR A 441 -17.72 30.21 -11.48
C TYR A 441 -17.69 30.42 -9.97
N ASP A 442 -18.75 31.02 -9.43
CA ASP A 442 -18.84 31.31 -7.99
C ASP A 442 -18.56 30.10 -7.13
N ARG A 443 -19.01 28.90 -7.52
CA ARG A 443 -18.81 27.68 -6.72
C ARG A 443 -17.33 27.35 -6.44
N TRP A 444 -16.39 27.78 -7.30
CA TRP A 444 -14.97 27.48 -7.17
C TRP A 444 -14.15 28.58 -6.48
N GLN A 445 -14.74 29.75 -6.28
CA GLN A 445 -14.16 30.81 -5.46
C GLN A 445 -14.37 30.50 -3.97
N ARG A 446 -13.42 29.78 -3.37
CA ARG A 446 -13.50 29.28 -1.99
C ARG A 446 -12.89 30.24 -0.97
N LEU A 447 -11.87 31.01 -1.36
CA LEU A 447 -11.17 31.93 -0.47
C LEU A 447 -11.31 33.38 -0.93
N LEU A 448 -11.24 34.30 0.02
CA LEU A 448 -11.11 35.74 -0.19
C LEU A 448 -9.84 36.23 0.50
N TYR A 449 -9.17 37.18 -0.12
CA TYR A 449 -8.12 37.97 0.53
C TYR A 449 -8.72 39.26 1.08
N ARG A 450 -8.70 39.44 2.40
CA ARG A 450 -9.28 40.59 3.10
C ARG A 450 -8.46 40.90 4.35
N ASP A 451 -8.27 42.18 4.65
CA ASP A 451 -7.55 42.64 5.85
C ASP A 451 -6.14 42.02 5.99
N GLY A 452 -5.46 41.85 4.85
CA GLY A 452 -4.11 41.26 4.79
C GLY A 452 -4.06 39.74 5.00
N ARG A 453 -5.21 39.04 5.01
CA ARG A 453 -5.27 37.60 5.27
C ARG A 453 -6.21 36.88 4.30
N TRP A 454 -5.95 35.60 4.10
CA TRP A 454 -6.84 34.69 3.38
C TRP A 454 -7.85 34.08 4.33
N GLN A 455 -9.11 33.99 3.92
CA GLN A 455 -10.18 33.35 4.69
C GLN A 455 -11.21 32.69 3.78
N LEU A 456 -12.04 31.80 4.32
CA LEU A 456 -13.17 31.24 3.58
C LEU A 456 -14.11 32.35 3.12
N ARG A 457 -14.55 32.26 1.86
CA ARG A 457 -15.58 33.16 1.31
C ARG A 457 -16.91 32.98 2.02
N ASP A 458 -17.29 31.73 2.28
CA ASP A 458 -18.45 31.37 3.11
C ASP A 458 -17.99 30.55 4.32
N PRO A 459 -18.09 31.08 5.55
CA PRO A 459 -17.74 30.35 6.77
C PRO A 459 -18.49 29.02 6.94
N ARG A 460 -19.68 28.86 6.35
CA ARG A 460 -20.47 27.61 6.41
C ARG A 460 -19.77 26.46 5.68
N ALA A 461 -18.91 26.77 4.70
CA ALA A 461 -18.12 25.78 3.98
C ALA A 461 -17.17 24.99 4.89
N ALA A 462 -16.80 25.51 6.07
CA ALA A 462 -15.92 24.83 7.00
C ALA A 462 -16.45 23.45 7.44
N ALA A 463 -17.77 23.29 7.63
CA ALA A 463 -18.36 22.00 7.98
C ALA A 463 -18.22 20.99 6.83
N GLN A 464 -18.44 21.45 5.61
CA GLN A 464 -18.36 20.67 4.38
C GLN A 464 -16.91 20.24 4.08
N ILE A 465 -15.94 21.14 4.27
CA ILE A 465 -14.51 20.84 4.17
C ILE A 465 -14.14 19.71 5.14
N ARG A 466 -14.52 19.82 6.41
CA ARG A 466 -14.25 18.81 7.44
C ARG A 466 -14.81 17.43 7.10
N MET A 467 -15.98 17.36 6.45
CA MET A 467 -16.57 16.07 6.02
C MET A 467 -15.77 15.38 4.90
N ASN A 468 -14.89 16.10 4.21
CA ASN A 468 -14.14 15.60 3.06
C ASN A 468 -12.62 15.59 3.29
N LEU A 469 -12.13 15.97 4.48
CA LEU A 469 -10.71 15.87 4.82
C LEU A 469 -10.26 14.41 4.90
N GLY A 470 -9.22 14.07 4.15
CA GLY A 470 -8.59 12.75 4.16
C GLY A 470 -7.90 12.45 2.83
N THR A 471 -6.77 11.75 2.90
CA THR A 471 -6.00 11.37 1.70
C THR A 471 -6.29 9.94 1.23
N ILE A 472 -7.01 9.15 2.03
CA ILE A 472 -7.42 7.79 1.67
C ILE A 472 -8.58 7.88 0.70
N ILE A 473 -8.35 7.39 -0.51
CA ILE A 473 -9.38 7.23 -1.52
C ILE A 473 -9.73 5.76 -1.60
N ASP A 474 -10.81 5.38 -0.94
CA ASP A 474 -11.35 4.03 -1.05
C ASP A 474 -11.73 3.72 -2.51
N THR A 475 -11.43 2.50 -2.93
CA THR A 475 -12.05 1.90 -4.11
C THR A 475 -13.55 1.83 -3.87
N GLU A 476 -14.35 2.29 -4.82
CA GLU A 476 -15.80 2.28 -4.67
C GLU A 476 -16.29 0.84 -4.62
N THR A 477 -17.07 0.52 -3.60
CA THR A 477 -17.66 -0.79 -3.39
C THR A 477 -19.18 -0.74 -3.58
N LEU A 478 -19.74 -1.84 -4.04
CA LEU A 478 -21.17 -2.07 -4.18
C LEU A 478 -21.59 -3.17 -3.20
N ALA A 479 -22.70 -2.97 -2.51
CA ALA A 479 -23.25 -3.97 -1.61
C ALA A 479 -23.70 -5.20 -2.39
N VAL A 480 -23.44 -6.40 -1.87
CA VAL A 480 -23.88 -7.67 -2.44
C VAL A 480 -24.98 -8.25 -1.56
N ARG A 481 -26.12 -8.60 -2.17
CA ARG A 481 -27.27 -9.17 -1.46
C ARG A 481 -27.88 -10.32 -2.23
N LEU A 482 -28.46 -11.28 -1.51
CA LEU A 482 -29.28 -12.31 -2.13
C LEU A 482 -30.49 -11.69 -2.84
N LYS A 483 -30.91 -12.27 -3.97
CA LYS A 483 -32.08 -11.81 -4.72
C LYS A 483 -33.36 -12.06 -3.91
N GLY A 484 -34.16 -11.01 -3.67
CA GLY A 484 -35.43 -11.07 -2.94
C GLY A 484 -35.76 -9.77 -2.19
N ARG A 485 -37.04 -9.56 -1.83
CA ARG A 485 -37.57 -8.29 -1.29
C ARG A 485 -36.93 -7.83 0.04
N MET A 486 -36.22 -8.73 0.74
CA MET A 486 -35.35 -8.46 1.90
C MET A 486 -34.11 -9.38 1.89
N GLY A 487 -33.45 -9.52 0.74
CA GLY A 487 -32.29 -10.41 0.62
C GLY A 487 -31.19 -10.14 1.65
N GLN A 488 -30.65 -11.19 2.25
CA GLN A 488 -29.57 -11.12 3.23
C GLN A 488 -28.34 -10.42 2.63
N PRO A 489 -27.71 -9.47 3.34
CA PRO A 489 -26.44 -8.89 2.92
C PRO A 489 -25.32 -9.93 3.06
N LEU A 490 -24.50 -10.06 2.02
CA LEU A 490 -23.37 -11.00 2.00
C LEU A 490 -22.02 -10.30 2.13
N GLY A 491 -21.94 -9.02 1.78
CA GLY A 491 -20.73 -8.22 1.86
C GLY A 491 -20.72 -7.11 0.80
N GLU A 492 -19.54 -6.70 0.37
CA GLU A 492 -19.35 -5.70 -0.68
C GLU A 492 -18.27 -6.15 -1.68
N VAL A 493 -18.42 -5.76 -2.96
CA VAL A 493 -17.40 -5.95 -4.01
C VAL A 493 -17.01 -4.64 -4.67
N GLU A 494 -15.81 -4.54 -5.25
CA GLU A 494 -15.40 -3.36 -6.00
C GLU A 494 -16.33 -3.08 -7.19
N GLU A 495 -16.66 -1.81 -7.42
CA GLU A 495 -17.49 -1.35 -8.54
C GLU A 495 -16.88 -1.73 -9.90
N ALA A 496 -15.56 -1.64 -10.04
CA ALA A 496 -14.86 -2.06 -11.26
C ALA A 496 -15.02 -3.56 -11.52
N PHE A 497 -14.99 -4.38 -10.46
CA PHE A 497 -15.26 -5.81 -10.59
C PHE A 497 -16.72 -6.07 -10.95
N ALA A 498 -17.66 -5.42 -10.27
CA ALA A 498 -19.09 -5.55 -10.57
C ALA A 498 -19.43 -5.13 -12.01
N ALA A 499 -18.79 -4.08 -12.52
CA ALA A 499 -18.93 -3.62 -13.90
C ALA A 499 -18.40 -4.63 -14.93
N SER A 500 -17.48 -5.52 -14.51
CA SER A 500 -16.96 -6.61 -15.35
C SER A 500 -17.82 -7.88 -15.35
N LEU A 501 -18.90 -7.91 -14.55
CA LEU A 501 -19.78 -9.08 -14.42
C LEU A 501 -20.91 -9.06 -15.44
N THR A 502 -21.13 -10.20 -16.07
CA THR A 502 -22.29 -10.45 -16.95
C THR A 502 -23.27 -11.38 -16.23
N PRO A 503 -24.61 -11.18 -16.33
CA PRO A 503 -25.57 -12.06 -15.69
C PRO A 503 -25.28 -13.54 -15.96
N GLY A 504 -25.18 -14.34 -14.88
CA GLY A 504 -24.75 -15.74 -14.94
C GLY A 504 -23.31 -16.00 -14.52
N ASP A 505 -22.44 -14.97 -14.51
CA ASP A 505 -21.11 -15.04 -13.91
C ASP A 505 -21.21 -15.47 -12.44
N THR A 506 -20.25 -16.25 -11.95
CA THR A 506 -20.18 -16.64 -10.54
C THR A 506 -18.98 -15.99 -9.87
N PHE A 507 -19.04 -15.70 -8.58
CA PHE A 507 -17.90 -15.18 -7.81
C PHE A 507 -18.00 -15.60 -6.33
N LEU A 508 -16.90 -15.46 -5.60
CA LEU A 508 -16.82 -15.81 -4.18
C LEU A 508 -17.03 -14.55 -3.33
N ILE A 509 -17.88 -14.64 -2.30
CA ILE A 509 -17.98 -13.61 -1.27
C ILE A 509 -18.34 -14.23 0.09
N GLY A 510 -17.56 -13.91 1.14
CA GLY A 510 -17.83 -14.42 2.49
C GLY A 510 -17.78 -15.95 2.57
N GLY A 511 -16.95 -16.59 1.74
CA GLY A 511 -16.84 -18.05 1.64
C GLY A 511 -17.94 -18.75 0.83
N GLU A 512 -18.97 -18.04 0.34
CA GLU A 512 -20.03 -18.61 -0.50
C GLU A 512 -19.80 -18.31 -1.98
N VAL A 513 -20.05 -19.30 -2.86
CA VAL A 513 -20.09 -19.10 -4.32
C VAL A 513 -21.48 -18.63 -4.73
N VAL A 514 -21.54 -17.44 -5.31
CA VAL A 514 -22.78 -16.78 -5.73
C VAL A 514 -22.78 -16.53 -7.23
N ARG A 515 -23.98 -16.53 -7.83
CA ARG A 515 -24.22 -16.20 -9.23
C ARG A 515 -24.76 -14.78 -9.34
N TYR A 516 -24.11 -13.95 -10.15
CA TYR A 516 -24.55 -12.59 -10.46
C TYR A 516 -25.84 -12.62 -11.28
N GLU A 517 -26.86 -11.90 -10.79
CA GLU A 517 -28.18 -11.81 -11.42
C GLU A 517 -28.33 -10.47 -12.13
N SER A 518 -28.16 -9.38 -11.38
CA SER A 518 -28.30 -8.02 -11.90
C SER A 518 -27.68 -7.00 -10.93
N LEU A 519 -27.38 -5.81 -11.45
CA LEU A 519 -27.04 -4.64 -10.66
C LEU A 519 -28.25 -3.72 -10.63
N ARG A 520 -28.82 -3.49 -9.43
CA ARG A 520 -29.92 -2.55 -9.21
C ARG A 520 -29.48 -1.45 -8.28
N GLU A 521 -29.57 -0.21 -8.77
CA GLU A 521 -29.06 0.98 -8.08
C GLU A 521 -27.56 0.84 -7.73
N MET A 522 -27.25 0.59 -6.46
CA MET A 522 -25.89 0.38 -5.92
C MET A 522 -25.74 -1.00 -5.25
N THR A 523 -26.62 -1.95 -5.58
CA THR A 523 -26.66 -3.30 -5.01
C THR A 523 -26.52 -4.35 -6.10
N VAL A 524 -25.50 -5.20 -5.96
CA VAL A 524 -25.30 -6.42 -6.75
C VAL A 524 -26.24 -7.50 -6.20
N GLU A 525 -27.27 -7.86 -6.96
CA GLU A 525 -28.17 -8.97 -6.62
C GLU A 525 -27.57 -10.29 -7.09
N VAL A 526 -27.56 -11.28 -6.20
CA VAL A 526 -26.99 -12.60 -6.47
C VAL A 526 -27.90 -13.74 -6.00
N SER A 527 -27.70 -14.94 -6.55
CA SER A 527 -28.28 -16.18 -6.03
C SER A 527 -27.18 -17.16 -5.60
N ARG A 528 -27.45 -18.06 -4.66
CA ARG A 528 -26.49 -19.10 -4.27
C ARG A 528 -26.29 -20.07 -5.43
N SER A 529 -25.04 -20.39 -5.76
CA SER A 529 -24.71 -21.33 -6.84
C SER A 529 -23.55 -22.24 -6.43
N PRO A 530 -23.79 -23.17 -5.48
CA PRO A 530 -22.76 -24.12 -5.04
C PRO A 530 -22.32 -25.01 -6.22
N GLY A 531 -21.01 -25.27 -6.33
CA GLY A 531 -20.44 -26.23 -7.29
C GLY A 531 -19.92 -25.65 -8.62
N ARG A 532 -20.12 -24.37 -8.92
CA ARG A 532 -19.48 -23.71 -10.08
C ARG A 532 -18.13 -23.08 -9.70
N ALA A 533 -17.18 -23.10 -10.62
CA ALA A 533 -15.90 -22.42 -10.46
C ALA A 533 -16.12 -20.89 -10.46
N PRO A 534 -15.87 -20.17 -9.35
CA PRO A 534 -16.10 -18.74 -9.28
C PRO A 534 -15.09 -17.98 -10.15
N LYS A 535 -15.57 -16.98 -10.89
CA LYS A 535 -14.76 -15.90 -11.43
C LYS A 535 -14.08 -15.23 -10.25
N VAL A 536 -12.76 -15.33 -10.17
CA VAL A 536 -11.99 -14.68 -9.13
C VAL A 536 -12.08 -13.18 -9.39
N ALA A 537 -12.56 -12.43 -8.40
CA ALA A 537 -12.47 -10.98 -8.45
C ALA A 537 -10.99 -10.60 -8.56
N VAL A 538 -10.60 -10.15 -9.75
CA VAL A 538 -9.32 -9.47 -9.94
C VAL A 538 -9.51 -8.09 -9.32
N PHE A 539 -9.37 -8.04 -8.00
CA PHE A 539 -9.35 -6.78 -7.28
C PHE A 539 -8.24 -5.92 -7.87
N SER A 540 -8.59 -4.69 -8.23
CA SER A 540 -7.64 -3.72 -8.80
C SER A 540 -6.75 -3.14 -7.71
N GLY A 541 -7.00 -3.49 -6.44
CA GLY A 541 -6.12 -3.21 -5.32
C GLY A 541 -4.70 -3.65 -5.67
N THR A 542 -3.79 -2.69 -5.65
CA THR A 542 -2.36 -2.78 -5.93
C THR A 542 -1.80 -4.17 -5.66
N LYS A 543 -1.70 -5.02 -6.70
CA LYS A 543 -0.81 -6.17 -6.65
C LYS A 543 0.58 -5.59 -6.48
N PHE A 544 1.19 -5.83 -5.33
CA PHE A 544 2.55 -5.37 -5.07
C PHE A 544 3.47 -5.98 -6.12
N ALA A 545 4.19 -5.13 -6.84
CA ALA A 545 5.28 -5.57 -7.68
C ALA A 545 6.42 -6.07 -6.80
N THR A 546 7.20 -7.02 -7.32
CA THR A 546 8.47 -7.41 -6.70
C THR A 546 9.41 -6.20 -6.62
N SER A 547 10.10 -6.01 -5.50
CA SER A 547 11.02 -4.90 -5.28
C SER A 547 12.25 -5.00 -6.18
N THR A 548 12.86 -3.85 -6.50
CA THR A 548 14.10 -3.78 -7.29
C THR A 548 15.25 -4.56 -6.62
N LEU A 549 15.34 -4.51 -5.28
CA LEU A 549 16.34 -5.29 -4.52
C LEU A 549 16.18 -6.80 -4.77
N LEU A 550 14.95 -7.33 -4.66
CA LEU A 550 14.69 -8.75 -4.88
C LEU A 550 14.95 -9.14 -6.34
N THR A 551 14.55 -8.30 -7.31
CA THR A 551 14.79 -8.61 -8.72
C THR A 551 16.28 -8.62 -9.05
N HIS A 552 17.08 -7.70 -8.50
CA HIS A 552 18.54 -7.70 -8.64
C HIS A 552 19.17 -8.95 -8.02
N ARG A 553 18.73 -9.35 -6.82
CA ARG A 553 19.21 -10.59 -6.18
C ARG A 553 18.90 -11.83 -7.01
N ILE A 554 17.69 -11.92 -7.59
CA ILE A 554 17.35 -13.03 -8.52
C ILE A 554 18.29 -13.05 -9.72
N LEU A 555 18.54 -11.90 -10.35
CA LEU A 555 19.45 -11.80 -11.49
C LEU A 555 20.89 -12.21 -11.13
N GLN A 556 21.35 -11.87 -9.93
CA GLN A 556 22.65 -12.32 -9.41
C GLN A 556 22.68 -13.83 -9.18
N MET A 557 21.62 -14.41 -8.61
CA MET A 557 21.50 -15.86 -8.44
C MET A 557 21.56 -16.58 -9.79
N PHE A 558 20.96 -16.03 -10.84
CA PHE A 558 21.05 -16.58 -12.19
C PHE A 558 22.46 -16.61 -12.79
N GLN A 559 23.43 -15.89 -12.22
CA GLN A 559 24.83 -15.93 -12.67
C GLN A 559 25.66 -17.03 -11.96
N GLN A 560 25.13 -17.68 -10.93
CA GLN A 560 25.86 -18.71 -10.18
C GLN A 560 26.04 -19.98 -11.01
N PRO A 561 27.19 -20.67 -10.97
CA PRO A 561 27.41 -21.89 -11.77
C PRO A 561 26.38 -23.00 -11.45
N ASP A 562 26.01 -23.13 -10.19
CA ASP A 562 25.00 -24.05 -9.65
C ASP A 562 24.12 -23.36 -8.58
N TRP A 563 23.14 -24.09 -8.03
CA TRP A 563 22.19 -23.55 -7.05
C TRP A 563 21.90 -24.53 -5.89
N PRO A 564 22.84 -24.73 -4.96
CA PRO A 564 22.67 -25.69 -3.86
C PRO A 564 21.52 -25.34 -2.90
N GLY A 565 21.12 -24.07 -2.84
CA GLY A 565 19.98 -23.62 -2.02
C GLY A 565 18.61 -23.83 -2.68
N LEU A 566 18.56 -24.21 -3.97
CA LEU A 566 17.30 -24.45 -4.67
C LEU A 566 16.93 -25.93 -4.65
N PRO A 567 15.62 -26.27 -4.56
CA PRO A 567 15.16 -27.63 -4.81
C PRO A 567 15.60 -28.14 -6.18
N ALA A 568 15.90 -29.44 -6.29
CA ALA A 568 16.43 -30.07 -7.50
C ALA A 568 15.60 -29.77 -8.77
N HIS A 569 14.27 -29.73 -8.63
CA HIS A 569 13.38 -29.44 -9.76
C HIS A 569 13.52 -28.01 -10.30
N THR A 570 13.83 -27.03 -9.45
CA THR A 570 14.04 -25.64 -9.85
C THR A 570 15.44 -25.45 -10.40
N ALA A 571 16.46 -26.04 -9.76
CA ALA A 571 17.83 -26.01 -10.26
C ALA A 571 17.94 -26.65 -11.66
N HIS A 572 17.30 -27.81 -11.88
CA HIS A 572 17.25 -28.46 -13.19
C HIS A 572 16.56 -27.59 -14.24
N TRP A 573 15.46 -26.92 -13.87
CA TRP A 573 14.74 -26.02 -14.79
C TRP A 573 15.61 -24.82 -15.22
N LEU A 574 16.38 -24.23 -14.30
CA LEU A 574 17.32 -23.14 -14.64
C LEU A 574 18.52 -23.65 -15.45
N ALA A 575 19.01 -24.85 -15.19
CA ALA A 575 20.05 -25.49 -15.99
C ALA A 575 19.58 -25.73 -17.43
N LEU A 576 18.38 -26.27 -17.62
CA LEU A 576 17.78 -26.46 -18.94
C LEU A 576 17.61 -25.14 -19.71
N GLN A 577 17.28 -24.04 -19.02
CA GLN A 577 17.24 -22.73 -19.66
C GLN A 577 18.61 -22.32 -20.22
N ARG A 578 19.72 -22.58 -19.50
CA ARG A 578 21.08 -22.29 -19.99
C ARG A 578 21.46 -23.13 -21.20
N GLU A 579 20.94 -24.35 -21.28
CA GLU A 579 21.19 -25.25 -22.43
C GLU A 579 20.41 -24.80 -23.67
N VAL A 580 19.15 -24.37 -23.50
CA VAL A 580 18.25 -24.00 -24.60
C VAL A 580 18.50 -22.58 -25.10
N SER A 581 18.84 -21.64 -24.20
CA SER A 581 18.96 -20.21 -24.50
C SER A 581 19.99 -19.57 -23.54
N ARG A 582 19.61 -18.50 -22.83
CA ARG A 582 20.41 -17.80 -21.84
C ARG A 582 19.60 -17.56 -20.57
N LEU A 583 20.27 -17.38 -19.45
CA LEU A 583 19.62 -16.82 -18.26
C LEU A 583 19.68 -15.28 -18.32
N PRO A 584 18.64 -14.59 -17.85
CA PRO A 584 18.66 -13.13 -17.67
C PRO A 584 19.83 -12.68 -16.79
N ALA A 585 20.41 -11.51 -17.09
CA ALA A 585 21.56 -10.96 -16.38
C ALA A 585 21.33 -9.50 -15.94
N PRO A 586 22.04 -9.00 -14.90
CA PRO A 586 21.85 -7.65 -14.40
C PRO A 586 22.15 -6.53 -15.42
N ASP A 587 23.12 -6.72 -16.30
CA ASP A 587 23.70 -5.67 -17.14
C ASP A 587 23.16 -5.62 -18.57
N ARG A 588 22.23 -6.52 -18.93
CA ARG A 588 21.67 -6.63 -20.29
C ARG A 588 20.22 -7.08 -20.27
N LEU A 589 19.50 -6.79 -21.35
CA LEU A 589 18.13 -7.25 -21.54
C LEU A 589 18.12 -8.49 -22.43
N LEU A 590 17.59 -9.60 -21.90
CA LEU A 590 17.37 -10.82 -22.67
C LEU A 590 15.99 -10.77 -23.31
N LEU A 591 15.94 -11.02 -24.61
CA LEU A 591 14.74 -11.27 -25.38
C LEU A 591 14.84 -12.63 -26.07
N GLU A 592 13.73 -13.35 -26.05
CA GLU A 592 13.58 -14.60 -26.76
C GLU A 592 12.44 -14.48 -27.75
N SER A 593 12.69 -14.82 -29.01
CA SER A 593 11.66 -14.90 -30.04
C SER A 593 11.52 -16.33 -30.53
N PHE A 594 10.30 -16.84 -30.61
CA PHE A 594 10.04 -18.21 -31.07
C PHE A 594 8.61 -18.38 -31.64
N PRO A 595 8.39 -19.33 -32.55
CA PRO A 595 7.06 -19.71 -32.99
C PRO A 595 6.40 -20.68 -31.99
N HIS A 596 5.09 -20.54 -31.77
CA HIS A 596 4.29 -21.49 -30.99
C HIS A 596 2.80 -21.36 -31.36
N ASP A 597 2.09 -22.47 -31.51
CA ASP A 597 0.66 -22.52 -31.85
C ASP A 597 0.25 -21.61 -33.04
N GLY A 598 1.09 -21.59 -34.09
CA GLY A 598 0.86 -20.79 -35.30
C GLY A 598 0.99 -19.27 -35.09
N ARG A 599 1.63 -18.84 -34.00
CA ARG A 599 1.90 -17.44 -33.66
C ARG A 599 3.37 -17.21 -33.43
N GLU A 600 3.79 -15.97 -33.65
CA GLU A 600 5.12 -15.51 -33.29
C GLU A 600 5.09 -14.90 -31.90
N HIS A 601 6.08 -15.25 -31.09
CA HIS A 601 6.18 -14.78 -29.71
C HIS A 601 7.47 -13.99 -29.49
N LEU A 602 7.39 -13.00 -28.60
CA LEU A 602 8.53 -12.26 -28.07
C LEU A 602 8.41 -12.22 -26.54
N CYS A 603 9.36 -12.84 -25.85
CA CYS A 603 9.48 -12.78 -24.39
C CYS A 603 10.58 -11.79 -24.00
N VAL A 604 10.25 -10.79 -23.19
CA VAL A 604 11.14 -9.71 -22.74
C VAL A 604 11.40 -9.85 -21.24
N TYR A 605 12.61 -10.23 -20.84
CA TYR A 605 12.98 -10.47 -19.43
C TYR A 605 13.56 -9.22 -18.76
N GLY A 606 12.70 -8.26 -18.45
CA GLY A 606 13.13 -6.96 -17.88
C GLY A 606 13.34 -6.91 -16.37
N PHE A 607 12.72 -7.79 -15.57
CA PHE A 607 12.84 -7.81 -14.10
C PHE A 607 12.52 -6.46 -13.42
N ALA A 608 11.60 -5.69 -14.00
CA ALA A 608 11.20 -4.36 -13.53
C ALA A 608 9.97 -4.37 -12.59
N GLY A 609 9.38 -5.54 -12.32
CA GLY A 609 8.14 -5.67 -11.56
C GLY A 609 6.89 -5.55 -12.44
N ARG A 610 5.76 -6.08 -11.95
CA ARG A 610 4.58 -6.32 -12.80
C ARG A 610 4.00 -5.07 -13.46
N ASN A 611 3.93 -3.95 -12.74
CA ASN A 611 3.37 -2.71 -13.28
C ASN A 611 4.23 -2.16 -14.42
N ALA A 612 5.56 -2.10 -14.20
CA ALA A 612 6.52 -1.69 -15.22
C ALA A 612 6.47 -2.63 -16.44
N GLN A 613 6.42 -3.94 -16.23
CA GLN A 613 6.32 -4.91 -17.32
C GLN A 613 5.01 -4.77 -18.11
N GLN A 614 3.89 -4.53 -17.44
CA GLN A 614 2.62 -4.30 -18.09
C GLN A 614 2.61 -2.99 -18.90
N THR A 615 3.18 -1.91 -18.36
CA THR A 615 3.41 -0.67 -19.12
C THR A 615 4.30 -0.91 -20.33
N LEU A 616 5.40 -1.64 -20.15
CA LEU A 616 6.31 -2.00 -21.24
C LEU A 616 5.57 -2.79 -22.32
N GLY A 617 4.72 -3.75 -21.96
CA GLY A 617 3.88 -4.48 -22.90
C GLY A 617 3.00 -3.57 -23.75
N LEU A 618 2.30 -2.61 -23.13
CA LEU A 618 1.48 -1.63 -23.86
C LEU A 618 2.30 -0.80 -24.85
N LEU A 619 3.46 -0.31 -24.42
CA LEU A 619 4.34 0.51 -25.25
C LEU A 619 4.95 -0.31 -26.39
N LEU A 620 5.47 -1.49 -26.11
CA LEU A 620 6.07 -2.37 -27.11
C LEU A 620 5.05 -2.82 -28.14
N THR A 621 3.82 -3.19 -27.75
CA THR A 621 2.80 -3.56 -28.74
C THR A 621 2.41 -2.40 -29.64
N LYS A 622 2.42 -1.16 -29.13
CA LYS A 622 2.18 0.00 -29.99
C LYS A 622 3.32 0.19 -31.00
N ARG A 623 4.57 0.04 -30.57
CA ARG A 623 5.73 0.14 -31.45
C ARG A 623 5.78 -0.97 -32.49
N LEU A 624 5.43 -2.19 -32.09
CA LEU A 624 5.31 -3.31 -33.01
C LEU A 624 4.23 -3.07 -34.08
N GLU A 625 3.12 -2.41 -33.75
CA GLU A 625 2.14 -1.95 -34.76
C GLU A 625 2.75 -0.88 -35.68
N GLU A 626 3.47 0.10 -35.14
CA GLU A 626 4.13 1.17 -35.92
C GLU A 626 5.21 0.61 -36.88
N GLU A 627 5.86 -0.49 -36.51
CA GLU A 627 6.85 -1.23 -37.31
C GLU A 627 6.20 -2.28 -38.25
N GLY A 628 4.88 -2.46 -38.21
CA GLY A 628 4.18 -3.44 -39.06
C GLY A 628 4.41 -4.91 -38.68
N LEU A 629 4.66 -5.20 -37.40
CA LEU A 629 4.91 -6.55 -36.85
C LEU A 629 3.66 -7.21 -36.24
N HIS A 630 2.49 -6.59 -36.42
CA HIS A 630 1.15 -7.16 -36.17
C HIS A 630 1.00 -7.90 -34.82
N PRO A 631 1.23 -7.24 -33.67
CA PRO A 631 0.98 -7.83 -32.36
C PRO A 631 -0.52 -8.04 -32.12
N LEU A 632 -0.86 -9.11 -31.40
CA LEU A 632 -2.25 -9.49 -31.11
C LEU A 632 -2.59 -9.39 -29.62
N GLY A 633 -1.57 -9.37 -28.77
CA GLY A 633 -1.73 -9.18 -27.33
C GLY A 633 -0.46 -9.50 -26.57
N PHE A 634 -0.53 -9.28 -25.26
CA PHE A 634 0.58 -9.57 -24.35
C PHE A 634 0.11 -10.00 -22.96
N VAL A 635 1.01 -10.57 -22.17
CA VAL A 635 0.83 -10.85 -20.74
C VAL A 635 2.10 -10.45 -20.00
N ALA A 636 1.94 -9.95 -18.77
CA ALA A 636 3.05 -9.46 -17.96
C ALA A 636 3.05 -10.12 -16.57
N THR A 637 4.25 -10.48 -16.13
CA THR A 637 4.58 -10.96 -14.77
C THR A 637 5.49 -9.94 -14.09
N ASP A 638 5.96 -10.24 -12.87
CA ASP A 638 7.00 -9.42 -12.23
C ASP A 638 8.33 -9.41 -12.99
N TYR A 639 8.62 -10.48 -13.73
CA TYR A 639 9.93 -10.74 -14.31
C TYR A 639 9.98 -10.42 -15.80
N ALA A 640 8.90 -10.67 -16.52
CA ALA A 640 8.90 -10.62 -17.98
C ALA A 640 7.54 -10.27 -18.59
N THR A 641 7.60 -9.81 -19.83
CA THR A 641 6.47 -9.54 -20.71
C THR A 641 6.54 -10.47 -21.92
N LEU A 642 5.47 -11.23 -22.17
CA LEU A 642 5.32 -12.09 -23.33
C LEU A 642 4.30 -11.47 -24.29
N ILE A 643 4.73 -11.16 -25.50
CA ILE A 643 3.90 -10.64 -26.60
C ILE A 643 3.70 -11.76 -27.62
N TRP A 644 2.48 -11.89 -28.15
CA TRP A 644 2.21 -12.76 -29.31
C TRP A 644 1.66 -11.95 -30.48
N GLY A 645 2.03 -12.33 -31.70
CA GLY A 645 1.72 -11.65 -32.94
C GLY A 645 1.70 -12.59 -34.14
N LEU A 646 1.72 -12.00 -35.34
CA LEU A 646 1.80 -12.73 -36.61
C LEU A 646 3.22 -12.85 -37.12
N ASP A 647 4.01 -11.79 -37.02
CA ASP A 647 5.34 -11.71 -37.64
C ASP A 647 6.44 -11.79 -36.58
N PRO A 648 7.58 -12.43 -36.92
CA PRO A 648 8.67 -12.61 -35.98
C PRO A 648 9.42 -11.30 -35.77
N VAL A 649 9.86 -11.06 -34.52
CA VAL A 649 10.77 -9.96 -34.21
C VAL A 649 12.19 -10.45 -34.44
N THR A 650 12.86 -9.89 -35.45
CA THR A 650 14.25 -10.20 -35.81
C THR A 650 15.24 -9.12 -35.36
N GLU A 651 14.76 -7.91 -35.11
CA GLU A 651 15.53 -6.79 -34.55
C GLU A 651 14.77 -6.17 -33.38
N ALA A 652 15.42 -6.10 -32.20
CA ALA A 652 14.77 -5.62 -30.98
C ALA A 652 15.18 -4.20 -30.60
N ALA A 653 16.40 -3.76 -30.92
CA ALA A 653 16.96 -2.53 -30.38
C ALA A 653 16.10 -1.27 -30.63
N PRO A 654 15.49 -1.06 -31.82
CA PRO A 654 14.63 0.10 -32.07
C PRO A 654 13.45 0.18 -31.09
N LEU A 655 12.87 -0.96 -30.70
CA LEU A 655 11.70 -1.03 -29.83
C LEU A 655 11.97 -0.45 -28.42
N PHE A 656 13.23 -0.44 -27.98
CA PHE A 656 13.64 0.01 -26.65
C PHE A 656 14.27 1.41 -26.62
N ASP A 657 14.13 2.19 -27.69
CA ASP A 657 14.53 3.61 -27.65
C ASP A 657 13.76 4.36 -26.54
N ALA A 658 14.51 4.94 -25.60
CA ALA A 658 13.93 5.54 -24.39
C ALA A 658 13.07 6.77 -24.69
N GLN A 659 13.45 7.58 -25.69
CA GLN A 659 12.70 8.79 -26.05
C GLN A 659 11.37 8.43 -26.70
N ALA A 660 11.36 7.46 -27.62
CA ALA A 660 10.17 6.96 -28.26
C ALA A 660 9.25 6.22 -27.27
N LEU A 661 9.78 5.43 -26.33
CA LEU A 661 8.98 4.84 -25.25
C LEU A 661 8.32 5.92 -24.37
N ARG A 662 9.05 6.99 -24.03
CA ARG A 662 8.51 8.12 -23.26
C ARG A 662 7.42 8.87 -24.03
N ALA A 663 7.63 9.12 -25.32
CA ALA A 663 6.62 9.75 -26.19
C ALA A 663 5.38 8.87 -26.37
N GLY A 664 5.58 7.56 -26.50
CA GLY A 664 4.51 6.56 -26.55
C GLY A 664 3.67 6.57 -25.27
N LEU A 665 4.31 6.69 -24.10
CA LEU A 665 3.63 6.80 -22.81
C LEU A 665 2.77 8.05 -22.72
N GLU A 666 3.27 9.21 -23.12
CA GLU A 666 2.49 10.46 -23.13
C GLU A 666 1.24 10.36 -24.00
N THR A 667 1.39 9.73 -25.17
CA THR A 667 0.27 9.48 -26.07
C THR A 667 -0.76 8.54 -25.42
N TRP A 668 -0.29 7.46 -24.78
CA TRP A 668 -1.14 6.49 -24.11
C TRP A 668 -1.86 7.09 -22.88
N LEU A 669 -1.17 7.88 -22.06
CA LEU A 669 -1.78 8.61 -20.94
C LEU A 669 -2.88 9.57 -21.42
N GLY A 670 -2.70 10.18 -22.60
CA GLY A 670 -3.74 10.96 -23.28
C GLY A 670 -5.03 10.17 -23.59
N GLY A 671 -4.99 8.82 -23.58
CA GLY A 671 -6.09 7.89 -23.81
C GLY A 671 -7.00 7.64 -22.59
N ASN A 672 -7.38 8.72 -21.89
CA ASN A 672 -8.52 8.88 -20.97
C ASN A 672 -8.69 8.02 -19.70
N ALA A 673 -8.62 6.69 -19.68
CA ALA A 673 -9.16 5.93 -18.52
C ALA A 673 -8.29 6.04 -17.24
N VAL A 674 -6.97 5.87 -17.37
CA VAL A 674 -6.03 5.91 -16.25
C VAL A 674 -5.88 7.34 -15.72
N MET A 675 -5.70 8.30 -16.62
CA MET A 675 -5.59 9.72 -16.26
C MET A 675 -6.87 10.26 -15.63
N LYS A 676 -8.07 9.90 -16.12
CA LYS A 676 -9.33 10.31 -15.49
C LYS A 676 -9.48 9.75 -14.08
N ARG A 677 -9.05 8.50 -13.85
CA ARG A 677 -9.03 7.90 -12.51
C ARG A 677 -8.07 8.62 -11.57
N THR A 678 -6.84 8.88 -12.00
CA THR A 678 -5.85 9.63 -11.22
C THR A 678 -6.31 11.06 -10.97
N PHE A 679 -6.89 11.73 -11.98
CA PHE A 679 -7.44 13.08 -11.85
C PHE A 679 -8.55 13.12 -10.82
N ARG A 680 -9.48 12.16 -10.87
CA ARG A 680 -10.56 12.04 -9.89
C ARG A 680 -9.98 11.89 -8.49
N ALA A 681 -8.93 11.09 -8.32
CA ALA A 681 -8.26 10.93 -7.04
C ALA A 681 -7.68 12.25 -6.52
N SER A 682 -6.82 12.91 -7.32
CA SER A 682 -6.18 14.17 -6.94
C SER A 682 -7.18 15.30 -6.74
N ALA A 683 -8.24 15.38 -7.55
CA ALA A 683 -9.30 16.38 -7.43
C ALA A 683 -10.13 16.22 -6.15
N ILE A 684 -10.31 15.00 -5.66
CA ILE A 684 -10.98 14.73 -4.39
C ILE A 684 -10.11 15.18 -3.22
N ILE A 685 -8.82 14.78 -3.21
CA ILE A 685 -7.88 15.16 -2.14
C ILE A 685 -7.72 16.68 -2.09
N ALA A 686 -7.54 17.33 -3.24
CA ALA A 686 -7.38 18.78 -3.34
C ALA A 686 -8.69 19.57 -3.07
N GLY A 687 -9.78 18.87 -2.71
CA GLY A 687 -11.05 19.48 -2.32
C GLY A 687 -11.82 20.12 -3.47
N LEU A 688 -11.49 19.79 -4.74
CA LEU A 688 -12.30 20.18 -5.90
C LEU A 688 -13.57 19.34 -5.96
N ILE A 689 -13.48 18.03 -5.75
CA ILE A 689 -14.64 17.14 -5.82
C ILE A 689 -15.05 16.69 -4.41
N GLU A 690 -16.23 17.12 -3.99
CA GLU A 690 -16.83 16.72 -2.72
C GLU A 690 -17.51 15.36 -2.83
N ARG A 691 -17.17 14.42 -1.92
CA ARG A 691 -17.77 13.08 -1.81
C ARG A 691 -18.97 13.05 -0.87
N ASN A 692 -18.81 13.71 0.28
CA ASN A 692 -19.77 13.69 1.38
C ASN A 692 -20.52 15.02 1.42
N SER A 693 -21.85 14.98 1.51
CA SER A 693 -22.71 16.15 1.77
C SER A 693 -23.72 15.82 2.88
N PRO A 694 -24.28 16.82 3.59
CA PRO A 694 -25.27 16.58 4.63
C PRO A 694 -26.46 15.75 4.12
N GLY A 695 -26.69 14.58 4.73
CA GLY A 695 -27.81 13.69 4.42
C GLY A 695 -27.73 12.90 3.11
N LYS A 696 -26.73 13.14 2.24
CA LYS A 696 -26.52 12.41 0.98
C LYS A 696 -25.03 12.24 0.67
N ARG A 697 -24.59 11.00 0.47
CA ARG A 697 -23.30 10.69 -0.16
C ARG A 697 -23.53 10.62 -1.67
N LYS A 698 -22.73 11.33 -2.48
CA LYS A 698 -22.81 11.17 -3.94
C LYS A 698 -22.47 9.72 -4.29
N SER A 699 -23.25 9.10 -5.19
CA SER A 699 -22.89 7.76 -5.68
C SER A 699 -21.61 7.83 -6.51
N GLY A 700 -20.89 6.72 -6.59
CA GLY A 700 -19.64 6.65 -7.34
C GLY A 700 -19.79 7.12 -8.78
N ARG A 701 -20.86 6.67 -9.44
CA ARG A 701 -21.27 7.09 -10.79
C ARG A 701 -21.50 8.60 -10.94
N GLN A 702 -22.14 9.26 -9.98
CA GLN A 702 -22.37 10.72 -10.03
C GLN A 702 -21.05 11.49 -9.88
N ALA A 703 -20.15 11.05 -9.01
CA ALA A 703 -18.84 11.65 -8.84
C ALA A 703 -17.94 11.40 -10.07
N THR A 704 -17.98 10.20 -10.68
CA THR A 704 -17.23 9.85 -11.90
C THR A 704 -17.66 10.69 -13.09
N PHE A 705 -18.97 10.83 -13.34
CA PHE A 705 -19.45 11.63 -14.46
C PHE A 705 -19.02 13.10 -14.35
N SER A 706 -19.06 13.66 -13.14
CA SER A 706 -18.60 15.04 -12.90
C SER A 706 -17.09 15.22 -13.03
N SER A 707 -16.29 14.23 -12.63
CA SER A 707 -14.83 14.29 -12.73
C SER A 707 -14.35 14.21 -14.17
N ASP A 708 -14.98 13.37 -14.99
CA ASP A 708 -14.58 13.16 -16.38
C ASP A 708 -14.83 14.41 -17.21
N ILE A 709 -15.98 15.07 -17.01
CA ILE A 709 -16.29 16.35 -17.65
C ILE A 709 -15.26 17.41 -17.24
N LEU A 710 -14.98 17.54 -15.94
CA LEU A 710 -13.98 18.50 -15.46
C LEU A 710 -12.60 18.24 -16.07
N TYR A 711 -12.17 16.98 -16.13
CA TYR A 711 -10.90 16.61 -16.75
C TYR A 711 -10.88 16.98 -18.24
N ASP A 712 -11.90 16.59 -19.00
CA ASP A 712 -11.98 16.85 -20.45
C ASP A 712 -12.05 18.36 -20.75
N THR A 713 -12.79 19.13 -19.93
CA THR A 713 -12.87 20.60 -20.03
C THR A 713 -11.52 21.25 -19.75
N LEU A 714 -10.86 20.90 -18.63
CA LEU A 714 -9.55 21.46 -18.30
C LEU A 714 -8.52 21.12 -19.37
N ARG A 715 -8.46 19.87 -19.82
CA ARG A 715 -7.52 19.46 -20.87
C ARG A 715 -7.69 20.25 -22.17
N ARG A 716 -8.94 20.60 -22.54
CA ARG A 716 -9.24 21.35 -23.76
C ARG A 716 -8.99 22.85 -23.62
N HIS A 717 -9.31 23.44 -22.47
CA HIS A 717 -9.37 24.90 -22.31
C HIS A 717 -8.27 25.49 -21.41
N ASP A 718 -7.62 24.67 -20.57
CA ASP A 718 -6.53 25.07 -19.67
C ASP A 718 -5.57 23.89 -19.45
N PRO A 719 -4.80 23.48 -20.48
CA PRO A 719 -3.88 22.34 -20.38
C PRO A 719 -2.75 22.55 -19.37
N GLY A 720 -2.48 23.80 -18.98
CA GLY A 720 -1.50 24.17 -17.95
C GLY A 720 -2.04 24.07 -16.52
N HIS A 721 -3.32 23.75 -16.34
CA HIS A 721 -3.99 23.75 -15.03
C HIS A 721 -3.27 22.88 -13.99
N LEU A 722 -3.11 23.41 -12.76
CA LEU A 722 -2.38 22.75 -11.67
C LEU A 722 -2.81 21.29 -11.45
N LEU A 723 -4.11 21.00 -11.38
CA LEU A 723 -4.58 19.62 -11.21
C LEU A 723 -4.19 18.67 -12.34
N LEU A 724 -4.03 19.14 -13.58
CA LEU A 724 -3.55 18.27 -14.66
C LEU A 724 -2.07 17.94 -14.48
N GLN A 725 -1.27 18.90 -14.01
CA GLN A 725 0.14 18.66 -13.65
C GLN A 725 0.25 17.67 -12.50
N ILE A 726 -0.52 17.87 -11.42
CA ILE A 726 -0.59 16.95 -10.28
C ILE A 726 -1.03 15.56 -10.74
N THR A 727 -2.03 15.48 -11.63
CA THR A 727 -2.51 14.20 -12.17
C THR A 727 -1.40 13.46 -12.91
N ARG A 728 -0.60 14.18 -13.71
CA ARG A 728 0.54 13.58 -14.42
C ARG A 728 1.61 13.08 -13.46
N GLU A 729 2.00 13.88 -12.47
CA GLU A 729 2.95 13.50 -11.43
C GLU A 729 2.49 12.24 -10.68
N GLU A 730 1.22 12.17 -10.32
CA GLU A 730 0.65 11.04 -9.57
C GLU A 730 0.46 9.78 -10.44
N ALA A 731 0.13 9.94 -11.73
CA ALA A 731 0.01 8.81 -12.65
C ALA A 731 1.36 8.12 -12.87
N LEU A 732 2.44 8.91 -12.97
CA LEU A 732 3.83 8.43 -13.09
C LEU A 732 4.38 7.82 -11.80
N ARG A 733 3.80 8.13 -10.63
CA ARG A 733 4.17 7.51 -9.35
C ARG A 733 3.39 6.24 -9.03
N GLY A 734 2.12 6.15 -9.45
CA GLY A 734 1.18 5.13 -8.95
C GLY A 734 0.79 4.02 -9.92
N LEU A 735 0.32 4.37 -11.13
CA LEU A 735 -0.29 3.42 -12.07
C LEU A 735 0.64 3.02 -13.21
N VAL A 736 1.64 3.85 -13.48
CA VAL A 736 2.68 3.62 -14.47
C VAL A 736 4.00 3.66 -13.75
N ASP A 737 4.64 2.51 -13.61
CA ASP A 737 5.99 2.46 -13.05
C ASP A 737 7.02 2.64 -14.18
N PHE A 738 6.95 3.80 -14.84
CA PHE A 738 7.87 4.12 -15.93
C PHE A 738 9.28 4.39 -15.41
N GLY A 739 9.39 4.88 -14.16
CA GLY A 739 10.68 5.08 -13.50
C GLY A 739 11.51 3.79 -13.49
N ARG A 740 10.92 2.63 -13.17
CA ARG A 740 11.63 1.34 -13.26
C ARG A 740 11.98 0.90 -14.68
N ILE A 741 11.19 1.28 -15.69
CA ILE A 741 11.56 1.06 -17.09
C ILE A 741 12.78 1.92 -17.43
N GLU A 742 12.80 3.19 -17.04
CA GLU A 742 13.94 4.09 -17.27
C GLU A 742 15.19 3.63 -16.53
N GLU A 743 15.07 3.18 -15.28
CA GLU A 743 16.15 2.57 -14.52
C GLU A 743 16.70 1.32 -15.23
N MET A 744 15.82 0.44 -15.68
CA MET A 744 16.19 -0.75 -16.45
C MET A 744 16.95 -0.35 -17.73
N LEU A 745 16.42 0.58 -18.53
CA LEU A 745 17.04 1.06 -19.77
C LEU A 745 18.41 1.71 -19.51
N ALA A 746 18.52 2.53 -18.47
CA ALA A 746 19.77 3.16 -18.07
C ALA A 746 20.82 2.12 -17.64
N ARG A 747 20.39 1.07 -16.92
CA ARG A 747 21.26 -0.03 -16.46
C ARG A 747 21.81 -0.87 -17.62
N ILE A 748 20.97 -1.22 -18.59
CA ILE A 748 21.36 -2.09 -19.71
C ILE A 748 22.11 -1.33 -20.81
N GLY A 749 21.87 -0.03 -20.98
CA GLY A 749 22.39 0.76 -22.10
C GLY A 749 22.04 0.12 -23.46
N PRO A 750 22.98 -0.04 -24.40
CA PRO A 750 22.72 -0.68 -25.69
C PRO A 750 22.73 -2.21 -25.65
N ARG A 751 22.92 -2.85 -24.48
CA ARG A 751 23.13 -4.31 -24.38
C ARG A 751 21.79 -5.06 -24.38
N ILE A 752 21.29 -5.32 -25.57
CA ILE A 752 20.06 -6.06 -25.82
C ILE A 752 20.41 -7.34 -26.58
N ASP A 753 20.13 -8.49 -25.97
CA ASP A 753 20.28 -9.81 -26.58
C ASP A 753 18.94 -10.26 -27.13
N LEU A 754 18.81 -10.42 -28.45
CA LEU A 754 17.68 -11.13 -29.05
C LEU A 754 18.13 -12.52 -29.49
N VAL A 755 17.53 -13.55 -28.91
CA VAL A 755 17.78 -14.95 -29.26
C VAL A 755 16.56 -15.48 -30.00
N ARG A 756 16.73 -15.79 -31.29
CA ARG A 756 15.68 -16.46 -32.08
C ARG A 756 15.80 -17.97 -31.92
N LEU A 757 14.70 -18.61 -31.55
CA LEU A 757 14.62 -20.03 -31.23
C LEU A 757 13.51 -20.70 -32.05
N ASP A 758 13.59 -22.02 -32.20
CA ASP A 758 12.62 -22.86 -32.93
C ASP A 758 11.50 -23.41 -32.03
N ARG A 759 11.59 -23.19 -30.72
CA ARG A 759 10.65 -23.70 -29.71
C ARG A 759 10.53 -22.78 -28.50
N VAL A 760 9.47 -23.01 -27.73
CA VAL A 760 9.27 -22.40 -26.41
C VAL A 760 10.42 -22.75 -25.47
N THR A 761 10.95 -21.74 -24.78
CA THR A 761 12.04 -21.90 -23.80
C THR A 761 11.52 -22.29 -22.41
N PRO A 762 12.35 -22.91 -21.57
CA PRO A 762 12.00 -23.23 -20.20
C PRO A 762 11.48 -22.03 -19.38
N LEU A 763 12.10 -20.86 -19.49
CA LEU A 763 11.64 -19.66 -18.76
C LEU A 763 10.39 -19.02 -19.36
N ALA A 764 10.14 -19.16 -20.67
CA ALA A 764 8.94 -18.61 -21.31
C ALA A 764 7.70 -19.49 -21.08
N ALA A 765 7.87 -20.79 -20.89
CA ALA A 765 6.76 -21.73 -20.74
C ALA A 765 5.75 -21.36 -19.63
N PRO A 766 6.17 -20.94 -18.41
CA PRO A 766 5.23 -20.48 -17.38
C PRO A 766 4.43 -19.24 -17.81
N LEU A 767 4.99 -18.34 -18.61
CA LEU A 767 4.28 -17.14 -19.07
C LEU A 767 3.11 -17.47 -20.01
N LEU A 768 3.19 -18.55 -20.77
CA LEU A 768 2.08 -19.02 -21.61
C LEU A 768 0.88 -19.48 -20.77
N LEU A 769 1.11 -19.89 -19.52
CA LEU A 769 0.08 -20.34 -18.58
C LEU A 769 -0.44 -19.20 -17.68
N GLU A 770 0.14 -18.01 -17.76
CA GLU A 770 -0.23 -16.88 -16.90
C GLU A 770 -1.61 -16.32 -17.28
N PRO A 771 -2.52 -16.14 -16.32
CA PRO A 771 -3.79 -15.48 -16.56
C PRO A 771 -3.62 -13.95 -16.74
N GLY A 772 -4.61 -13.30 -17.37
CA GLY A 772 -4.61 -11.84 -17.54
C GLY A 772 -3.94 -11.37 -18.83
N ARG A 773 -4.11 -12.15 -19.91
CA ARG A 773 -3.77 -11.77 -21.28
C ARG A 773 -4.52 -10.50 -21.69
N ILE A 774 -3.79 -9.50 -22.19
CA ILE A 774 -4.32 -8.23 -22.67
C ILE A 774 -4.33 -8.28 -24.20
N PRO A 775 -5.50 -8.26 -24.85
CA PRO A 775 -5.58 -8.21 -26.30
C PRO A 775 -5.15 -6.83 -26.82
N VAL A 776 -4.60 -6.82 -28.04
CA VAL A 776 -4.32 -5.62 -28.81
C VAL A 776 -5.31 -5.55 -29.97
N GLU A 777 -5.95 -4.40 -30.13
CA GLU A 777 -6.72 -4.06 -31.33
C GLU A 777 -5.77 -3.35 -32.30
N GLY A 778 -5.73 -3.80 -33.55
CA GLY A 778 -4.77 -3.30 -34.55
C GLY A 778 -4.78 -4.11 -35.84
N ALA A 779 -3.83 -3.80 -36.73
CA ALA A 779 -3.74 -4.36 -38.07
C ALA A 779 -3.62 -5.89 -38.06
N GLY A 780 -3.01 -6.48 -37.02
CA GLY A 780 -2.89 -7.93 -36.89
C GLY A 780 -4.23 -8.67 -36.80
N ARG A 781 -5.24 -8.07 -36.14
CA ARG A 781 -6.58 -8.67 -36.08
C ARG A 781 -7.32 -8.56 -37.40
N GLU A 782 -7.18 -7.44 -38.09
CA GLU A 782 -7.75 -7.22 -39.42
C GLU A 782 -7.19 -8.24 -40.42
N ARG A 783 -5.87 -8.47 -40.40
CA ARG A 783 -5.22 -9.49 -41.21
C ARG A 783 -5.75 -10.90 -40.92
N LEU A 784 -5.93 -11.26 -39.65
CA LEU A 784 -6.51 -12.57 -39.30
C LEU A 784 -7.94 -12.74 -39.77
N LEU A 785 -8.75 -11.68 -39.70
CA LEU A 785 -10.11 -11.69 -40.20
C LEU A 785 -10.13 -11.83 -41.73
N ALA A 786 -9.24 -11.13 -42.44
CA ALA A 786 -9.08 -11.26 -43.89
C ALA A 786 -8.67 -12.69 -44.28
N GLU A 787 -7.63 -13.26 -43.65
CA GLU A 787 -7.18 -14.65 -43.89
C GLU A 787 -8.25 -15.69 -43.51
N ALA A 788 -9.08 -15.42 -42.50
CA ALA A 788 -10.21 -16.27 -42.15
C ALA A 788 -11.35 -16.16 -43.17
N ALA A 789 -11.65 -14.94 -43.64
CA ALA A 789 -12.65 -14.69 -44.67
C ALA A 789 -12.26 -15.35 -46.00
N GLU A 790 -11.00 -15.21 -46.44
CA GLU A 790 -10.49 -15.87 -47.64
C GLU A 790 -10.61 -17.39 -47.56
N ARG A 791 -10.20 -17.99 -46.43
CA ARG A 791 -10.36 -19.45 -46.22
C ARG A 791 -11.82 -19.87 -46.23
N LEU A 792 -12.72 -19.07 -45.65
CA LEU A 792 -14.14 -19.36 -45.62
C LEU A 792 -14.77 -19.23 -47.00
N LEU A 793 -14.41 -18.21 -47.77
CA LEU A 793 -14.85 -18.04 -49.16
C LEU A 793 -14.36 -19.18 -50.05
N ALA A 794 -13.08 -19.59 -49.91
CA ALA A 794 -12.54 -20.73 -50.64
C ALA A 794 -13.27 -22.03 -50.28
N THR A 795 -13.53 -22.26 -48.99
CA THR A 795 -14.28 -23.45 -48.53
C THR A 795 -15.74 -23.44 -49.01
N ALA A 796 -16.35 -22.26 -49.12
CA ALA A 796 -17.70 -22.09 -49.63
C ALA A 796 -17.80 -22.14 -51.17
N GLY A 797 -16.67 -22.23 -51.88
CA GLY A 797 -16.62 -22.19 -53.36
C GLY A 797 -16.91 -20.80 -53.94
N LEU A 798 -16.65 -19.75 -53.16
CA LEU A 798 -16.89 -18.34 -53.52
C LEU A 798 -15.59 -17.56 -53.83
N ALA A 799 -14.43 -18.25 -53.82
CA ALA A 799 -13.12 -17.66 -54.06
C ALA A 799 -12.68 -17.72 -55.52
#